data_AF-A0A939YR14-F1
#
_entry.id   AF-A0A939YR14-F1
#
_cell.length_a   1.000
_cell.length_b   1.000
_cell.length_c   1.000
_cell.angle_alpha   90.00
_cell.angle_beta   90.00
_cell.angle_gamma   90.00
#
_symmetry.space_group_name_H-M   'P 1'
#
loop_
_entity.id
_entity.type
_entity.pdbx_description
1 polymer ?
#
loop_
_entity_poly.entity_id
_entity_poly.type
_entity_poly.pdbx_seq_one_letter_code
_entity_poly.pdbx_strand_id
1 'polypeptide(L)'
;MKLKKTLAAILAATTITAPYGLYGTTSRVASDVYAEDTGAVAQLPDWIPNDFDSALSFSNRHGGVRIANGLIGVVSTGYYRPGRSEDTYGFDLNATEDMGQILKNEIYTSDEAGAFYQVFVYQPMKQGDLRLKVVDPHVQVPPSDNTEEPFESPAVSEYTFSVGSDLSVTETDIYAWLPDCAEEYTEYVTKNGEVSVKDNYLVFCRESGAGTPYRWEGTQTPEEFEDAAFSDCSEHTSVPLDGGTILEVIAYKAVKDGSAVIQYQLLPQTAGESVSKKLKADCIITDNAQKIVLGSNARISLIDSDTGELIDVDETTGFSLRVMSRTVMDTTDIAALTSNPCILSTSAYYFDGGITLTMPAGYTIPYSEETNTLPSDFESITKYENGAYDIVYRIKKSQGADLPAGATRVMFVDSETGKLIPEHLLENHPCSFETDLILDDPTHPGTSMSYGNLYTLKTNPEIFTDDLAAKYLEARSCRIYRTRDPETVLYDNGSMDMIFRTTIRVSGNINGDYDFNIADAVTLKNWLLGKPDAELENWEQADFTLDNQIDTFDLCLMMKKLVYREENAPVAVSITAEGGYDGVHIEYNIFKENDNYYFTAEEIRYSDNEKRSYALTEEQYHEIMTADYEGMAADSVLHYRGPVMDGFEYRTTLKYEDGTEKKYYTETSEVLNRIYAMETRLIAHS
;
A
#
# COMPACT_ATOMS: atom_id res chain seq x y z
N MET A 1 3.13 -26.70 -38.99
CA MET A 1 1.72 -26.90 -38.57
C MET A 1 1.66 -26.60 -37.08
N LYS A 2 0.89 -25.56 -36.75
CA LYS A 2 0.63 -24.86 -35.48
C LYS A 2 0.92 -25.62 -34.16
N LEU A 3 1.83 -25.08 -33.33
CA LEU A 3 1.69 -25.10 -31.87
C LEU A 3 0.88 -23.86 -31.45
N LYS A 4 -0.20 -24.08 -30.68
CA LYS A 4 -1.04 -23.04 -30.11
C LYS A 4 -0.35 -22.45 -28.88
N LYS A 5 -0.17 -21.12 -28.87
CA LYS A 5 0.12 -20.32 -27.68
C LYS A 5 -1.17 -20.18 -26.87
N THR A 6 -1.14 -20.52 -25.59
CA THR A 6 -2.14 -20.13 -24.59
C THR A 6 -1.73 -18.80 -23.97
N LEU A 7 -2.66 -17.85 -24.00
CA LEU A 7 -2.58 -16.53 -23.37
C LEU A 7 -2.62 -16.70 -21.84
N ALA A 8 -1.67 -16.11 -21.13
CA ALA A 8 -1.77 -15.88 -19.68
C ALA A 8 -2.30 -14.45 -19.49
N ALA A 9 -3.49 -14.32 -18.89
CA ALA A 9 -4.03 -13.05 -18.44
C ALA A 9 -3.36 -12.70 -17.11
N ILE A 10 -2.71 -11.53 -17.05
CA ILE A 10 -2.22 -10.93 -15.82
C ILE A 10 -3.36 -10.03 -15.31
N LEU A 11 -4.03 -10.44 -14.23
CA LEU A 11 -4.84 -9.55 -13.40
C LEU A 11 -3.86 -8.74 -12.53
N ALA A 12 -3.72 -7.45 -12.80
CA ALA A 12 -3.13 -6.51 -11.85
C ALA A 12 -4.25 -6.07 -10.89
N ALA A 13 -4.17 -6.52 -9.64
CA ALA A 13 -4.98 -6.00 -8.55
C ALA A 13 -4.28 -4.75 -8.00
N THR A 14 -4.83 -3.58 -8.26
CA THR A 14 -4.38 -2.32 -7.65
C THR A 14 -5.15 -2.12 -6.35
N THR A 15 -4.51 -2.42 -5.22
CA THR A 15 -4.94 -1.94 -3.91
C THR A 15 -4.56 -0.47 -3.78
N ILE A 16 -5.53 0.43 -3.88
CA ILE A 16 -5.32 1.85 -3.59
C ILE A 16 -5.40 2.01 -2.06
N THR A 17 -4.26 2.20 -1.41
CA THR A 17 -4.17 2.73 -0.06
C THR A 17 -4.28 4.25 -0.12
N ALA A 18 -5.30 4.82 0.51
CA ALA A 18 -5.51 6.26 0.60
C ALA A 18 -4.45 6.93 1.53
N PRO A 19 -3.94 8.13 1.20
CA PRO A 19 -3.07 8.89 2.09
C PRO A 19 -3.82 9.40 3.33
N TYR A 20 -3.28 9.12 4.51
CA TYR A 20 -3.69 9.76 5.77
C TYR A 20 -3.00 11.12 5.91
N GLY A 21 -3.79 12.20 5.90
CA GLY A 21 -3.37 13.55 6.30
C GLY A 21 -4.33 14.17 7.32
N LEU A 22 -3.91 14.23 8.59
CA LEU A 22 -4.47 15.01 9.72
C LEU A 22 -3.40 16.07 10.06
N TYR A 23 -3.62 17.37 10.25
CA TYR A 23 -4.58 18.19 11.02
C TYR A 23 -4.61 19.60 10.37
N GLY A 24 -5.60 20.50 10.48
CA GLY A 24 -6.86 20.59 11.20
C GLY A 24 -7.59 21.86 10.70
N THR A 25 -8.90 21.86 10.57
CA THR A 25 -9.83 22.22 11.66
C THR A 25 -11.18 21.58 11.35
N THR A 26 -11.79 20.99 12.37
CA THR A 26 -13.04 20.23 12.25
C THR A 26 -14.21 21.14 11.92
N SER A 27 -14.63 21.14 10.65
CA SER A 27 -16.05 21.22 10.30
C SER A 27 -16.46 19.87 9.72
N ARG A 28 -17.13 19.04 10.53
CA ARG A 28 -17.93 17.93 9.98
C ARG A 28 -18.92 18.54 9.00
N VAL A 29 -18.67 18.46 7.70
CA VAL A 29 -19.73 18.59 6.71
C VAL A 29 -20.42 17.24 6.73
N ALA A 30 -21.60 17.20 7.34
CA ALA A 30 -22.47 16.05 7.25
C ALA A 30 -22.69 15.75 5.77
N SER A 31 -22.49 14.49 5.38
CA SER A 31 -23.03 13.98 4.13
C SER A 31 -24.56 14.02 4.26
N ASP A 32 -25.17 15.11 3.80
CA ASP A 32 -26.60 15.13 3.55
C ASP A 32 -26.85 14.24 2.33
N VAL A 33 -26.84 12.93 2.56
CA VAL A 33 -27.52 11.98 1.68
C VAL A 33 -28.97 12.44 1.71
N TYR A 34 -29.46 12.99 0.60
CA TYR A 34 -30.86 13.36 0.44
C TYR A 34 -31.68 12.07 0.54
N ALA A 35 -32.09 11.75 1.76
CA ALA A 35 -32.90 10.59 2.09
C ALA A 35 -34.37 10.90 1.78
N GLU A 36 -35.02 10.02 1.02
CA GLU A 36 -36.47 9.91 1.02
C GLU A 36 -36.95 9.44 2.40
N ASP A 37 -37.07 10.35 3.37
CA ASP A 37 -38.03 10.18 4.47
C ASP A 37 -38.35 11.48 5.23
N THR A 38 -38.66 12.57 4.53
CA THR A 38 -39.57 13.60 5.05
C THR A 38 -40.24 14.27 3.86
N GLY A 39 -41.56 14.49 3.90
CA GLY A 39 -42.34 15.13 2.83
C GLY A 39 -42.07 16.63 2.63
N ALA A 40 -40.82 17.06 2.78
CA ALA A 40 -40.32 18.38 2.40
C ALA A 40 -39.32 18.19 1.25
N VAL A 41 -39.64 18.73 0.08
CA VAL A 41 -38.70 18.79 -1.06
C VAL A 41 -37.49 19.58 -0.58
N ALA A 42 -36.40 18.87 -0.29
CA ALA A 42 -35.18 19.50 0.18
C ALA A 42 -34.66 20.42 -0.94
N GLN A 43 -34.48 21.70 -0.64
CA GLN A 43 -34.05 22.68 -1.62
C GLN A 43 -32.70 22.27 -2.21
N LEU A 44 -32.59 22.40 -3.54
CA LEU A 44 -31.33 22.23 -4.25
C LEU A 44 -30.31 23.29 -3.77
N PRO A 45 -29.02 22.94 -3.64
CA PRO A 45 -28.00 23.88 -3.19
C PRO A 45 -27.88 25.15 -4.04
N ASP A 46 -27.45 26.26 -3.43
CA ASP A 46 -27.36 27.58 -4.06
C ASP A 46 -26.41 27.65 -5.28
N TRP A 47 -25.47 26.70 -5.41
CA TRP A 47 -24.56 26.64 -6.56
C TRP A 47 -25.25 26.11 -7.83
N ILE A 48 -26.43 25.48 -7.70
CA ILE A 48 -27.19 24.96 -8.82
C ILE A 48 -27.96 26.11 -9.48
N PRO A 49 -27.75 26.36 -10.78
CA PRO A 49 -28.39 27.49 -11.45
C PRO A 49 -29.91 27.41 -11.45
N ASN A 50 -30.56 28.54 -11.20
CA ASN A 50 -32.03 28.67 -11.12
C ASN A 50 -32.60 29.71 -12.12
N ASP A 51 -31.73 30.33 -12.92
CA ASP A 51 -32.09 31.28 -13.96
C ASP A 51 -30.99 31.33 -15.04
N PHE A 52 -31.21 32.12 -16.10
CA PHE A 52 -30.27 32.27 -17.20
C PHE A 52 -28.91 32.83 -16.76
N ASP A 53 -28.90 33.87 -15.93
CA ASP A 53 -27.67 34.56 -15.51
C ASP A 53 -26.81 33.69 -14.59
N SER A 54 -27.43 32.91 -13.70
CA SER A 54 -26.73 31.92 -12.87
C SER A 54 -26.21 30.75 -13.70
N ALA A 55 -26.92 30.32 -14.74
CA ALA A 55 -26.44 29.24 -15.63
C ALA A 55 -25.27 29.71 -16.49
N LEU A 56 -25.34 30.94 -17.01
CA LEU A 56 -24.24 31.62 -17.67
C LEU A 56 -23.02 31.75 -16.75
N SER A 57 -23.23 32.24 -15.53
CA SER A 57 -22.16 32.37 -14.54
C SER A 57 -21.57 31.03 -14.13
N PHE A 58 -22.36 29.96 -14.10
CA PHE A 58 -21.87 28.61 -13.84
C PHE A 58 -20.95 28.16 -14.97
N SER A 59 -21.41 28.28 -16.21
CA SER A 59 -20.65 27.87 -17.40
C SER A 59 -19.30 28.58 -17.50
N ASN A 60 -19.23 29.87 -17.15
CA ASN A 60 -17.98 30.63 -17.19
C ASN A 60 -16.99 30.29 -16.07
N ARG A 61 -17.46 29.72 -14.95
CA ARG A 61 -16.64 29.41 -13.75
C ARG A 61 -16.28 27.93 -13.59
N HIS A 62 -17.13 27.05 -14.08
CA HIS A 62 -17.06 25.61 -13.85
C HIS A 62 -17.25 24.79 -15.13
N GLY A 63 -17.35 25.46 -16.28
CA GLY A 63 -17.59 24.79 -17.54
C GLY A 63 -18.92 24.04 -17.60
N GLY A 64 -18.88 22.85 -18.19
CA GLY A 64 -20.08 22.05 -18.45
C GLY A 64 -20.58 21.23 -17.26
N VAL A 65 -19.74 21.01 -16.24
CA VAL A 65 -20.04 20.10 -15.13
C VAL A 65 -19.49 20.60 -13.80
N ARG A 66 -20.23 20.38 -12.71
CA ARG A 66 -19.73 20.59 -11.36
C ARG A 66 -20.23 19.51 -10.42
N ILE A 67 -19.32 18.99 -9.61
CA ILE A 67 -19.62 18.04 -8.54
C ILE A 67 -19.52 18.76 -7.20
N ALA A 68 -20.60 18.73 -6.43
CA ALA A 68 -20.59 19.19 -5.04
C ALA A 68 -21.72 18.56 -4.25
N ASN A 69 -21.47 18.26 -2.98
CA ASN A 69 -22.45 17.71 -2.04
C ASN A 69 -23.11 16.40 -2.55
N GLY A 70 -22.34 15.56 -3.26
CA GLY A 70 -22.85 14.31 -3.83
C GLY A 70 -23.79 14.48 -5.03
N LEU A 71 -23.94 15.70 -5.56
CA LEU A 71 -24.73 16.01 -6.75
C LEU A 71 -23.81 16.33 -7.93
N ILE A 72 -24.26 15.96 -9.12
CA ILE A 72 -23.62 16.28 -10.39
C ILE A 72 -24.51 17.29 -11.12
N GLY A 73 -24.07 18.53 -11.24
CA GLY A 73 -24.73 19.56 -12.03
C GLY A 73 -24.12 19.61 -13.42
N VAL A 74 -24.94 19.40 -14.45
CA VAL A 74 -24.52 19.48 -15.85
C VAL A 74 -25.24 20.66 -16.50
N VAL A 75 -24.48 21.55 -17.13
CA VAL A 75 -25.00 22.72 -17.83
C VAL A 75 -24.61 22.64 -19.29
N SER A 76 -25.60 22.60 -20.17
CA SER A 76 -25.39 22.55 -21.62
C SER A 76 -26.04 23.74 -22.29
N THR A 77 -25.33 24.31 -23.28
CA THR A 77 -25.78 25.49 -24.01
C THR A 77 -26.22 25.13 -25.43
N GLY A 78 -27.17 25.86 -25.97
CA GLY A 78 -27.62 25.71 -27.35
C GLY A 78 -28.21 26.99 -27.93
N TYR A 79 -28.43 27.00 -29.24
CA TYR A 79 -29.00 28.16 -29.92
C TYR A 79 -30.50 28.24 -29.73
N TYR A 80 -30.98 29.43 -29.34
CA TYR A 80 -32.40 29.72 -29.18
C TYR A 80 -32.82 30.79 -30.19
N ARG A 81 -33.88 30.51 -30.96
CA ARG A 81 -34.45 31.44 -31.94
C ARG A 81 -35.85 31.87 -31.48
N PRO A 82 -36.05 33.17 -31.18
CA PRO A 82 -37.36 33.67 -30.75
C PRO A 82 -38.46 33.31 -31.75
N GLY A 83 -39.56 32.72 -31.26
CA GLY A 83 -40.74 32.38 -32.07
C GLY A 83 -40.79 30.96 -32.66
N ARG A 84 -39.87 30.07 -32.31
CA ARG A 84 -40.04 28.61 -32.51
C ARG A 84 -40.76 27.95 -31.32
N SER A 85 -41.37 26.79 -31.55
CA SER A 85 -42.01 25.98 -30.50
C SER A 85 -40.97 25.46 -29.50
N GLU A 86 -41.34 25.37 -28.23
CA GLU A 86 -40.54 24.78 -27.15
C GLU A 86 -40.04 23.35 -27.49
N ASP A 87 -40.76 22.61 -28.33
CA ASP A 87 -40.41 21.25 -28.78
C ASP A 87 -39.27 21.20 -29.81
N THR A 88 -38.54 22.29 -30.04
CA THR A 88 -37.50 22.39 -31.09
C THR A 88 -36.10 22.66 -30.56
N TYR A 89 -35.93 22.71 -29.25
CA TYR A 89 -34.66 22.91 -28.57
C TYR A 89 -34.65 22.21 -27.21
N GLY A 90 -33.46 21.88 -26.73
CA GLY A 90 -33.26 21.10 -25.52
C GLY A 90 -32.52 19.81 -25.81
N PHE A 91 -32.07 19.19 -24.74
CA PHE A 91 -31.26 18.00 -24.71
C PHE A 91 -31.89 16.97 -23.78
N ASP A 92 -31.59 15.70 -24.03
CA ASP A 92 -31.86 14.61 -23.09
C ASP A 92 -30.57 14.22 -22.37
N LEU A 93 -30.69 13.84 -21.10
CA LEU A 93 -29.59 13.31 -20.30
C LEU A 93 -29.74 11.79 -20.16
N ASN A 94 -28.90 11.05 -20.86
CA ASN A 94 -28.83 9.60 -20.78
C ASN A 94 -27.78 9.20 -19.75
N ALA A 95 -28.22 8.61 -18.63
CA ALA A 95 -27.35 8.12 -17.57
C ALA A 95 -27.17 6.59 -17.65
N THR A 96 -26.09 6.05 -17.06
CA THR A 96 -25.97 4.60 -16.80
C THR A 96 -27.21 4.08 -16.09
N GLU A 97 -27.83 3.02 -16.61
CA GLU A 97 -29.05 2.43 -16.03
C GLU A 97 -28.88 2.12 -14.54
N ASP A 98 -29.93 2.36 -13.77
CA ASP A 98 -30.05 2.01 -12.36
C ASP A 98 -29.01 2.62 -11.41
N MET A 99 -28.23 3.63 -11.84
CA MET A 99 -27.18 4.26 -11.01
C MET A 99 -27.66 5.43 -10.13
N GLY A 100 -28.81 6.03 -10.43
CA GLY A 100 -29.25 7.26 -9.78
C GLY A 100 -30.51 7.85 -10.37
N GLN A 101 -30.75 9.13 -10.09
CA GLN A 101 -31.95 9.86 -10.53
C GLN A 101 -31.65 11.30 -10.95
N ILE A 102 -32.47 11.85 -11.85
CA ILE A 102 -32.44 13.26 -12.24
C ILE A 102 -33.35 14.05 -11.29
N LEU A 103 -32.77 14.98 -10.54
CA LEU A 103 -33.46 15.88 -9.62
C LEU A 103 -33.96 17.16 -10.29
N LYS A 104 -33.28 17.60 -11.34
CA LYS A 104 -33.59 18.83 -12.08
C LYS A 104 -33.33 18.64 -13.57
N ASN A 105 -34.23 19.18 -14.39
CA ASN A 105 -34.08 19.33 -15.83
C ASN A 105 -34.86 20.60 -16.23
N GLU A 106 -34.18 21.73 -16.33
CA GLU A 106 -34.80 23.02 -16.64
C GLU A 106 -34.04 23.75 -17.72
N ILE A 107 -34.77 24.44 -18.61
CA ILE A 107 -34.23 25.24 -19.70
C ILE A 107 -34.46 26.72 -19.40
N TYR A 108 -33.41 27.52 -19.51
CA TYR A 108 -33.45 28.97 -19.40
C TYR A 108 -33.04 29.61 -20.72
N THR A 109 -33.89 30.45 -21.28
CA THR A 109 -33.68 31.11 -22.58
C THR A 109 -33.41 32.59 -22.42
N SER A 110 -32.60 33.17 -23.30
CA SER A 110 -32.46 34.63 -23.44
C SER A 110 -32.68 35.05 -24.89
N ASP A 111 -33.68 35.90 -25.13
CA ASP A 111 -33.92 36.52 -26.44
C ASP A 111 -32.75 37.42 -26.87
N GLU A 112 -32.09 38.09 -25.91
CA GLU A 112 -30.98 39.01 -26.16
C GLU A 112 -29.69 38.27 -26.55
N ALA A 113 -29.41 37.14 -25.88
CA ALA A 113 -28.26 36.29 -26.21
C ALA A 113 -28.52 35.40 -27.43
N GLY A 114 -29.78 35.11 -27.76
CA GLY A 114 -30.13 34.13 -28.79
C GLY A 114 -29.70 32.70 -28.42
N ALA A 115 -29.62 32.42 -27.12
CA ALA A 115 -29.12 31.16 -26.57
C ALA A 115 -30.01 30.66 -25.43
N PHE A 116 -29.93 29.35 -25.18
CA PHE A 116 -30.51 28.74 -23.98
C PHE A 116 -29.42 27.98 -23.21
N TYR A 117 -29.63 27.86 -21.91
CA TYR A 117 -28.89 26.95 -21.04
C TYR A 117 -29.87 25.94 -20.47
N GLN A 118 -29.53 24.65 -20.55
CA GLN A 118 -30.26 23.59 -19.89
C GLN A 118 -29.45 23.05 -18.74
N VAL A 119 -30.09 22.91 -17.59
CA VAL A 119 -29.46 22.53 -16.33
C VAL A 119 -30.04 21.21 -15.89
N PHE A 120 -29.17 20.20 -15.84
CA PHE A 120 -29.47 18.90 -15.26
C PHE A 120 -28.81 18.77 -13.90
N VAL A 121 -29.52 18.16 -12.95
CA VAL A 121 -28.94 17.77 -11.66
C VAL A 121 -29.17 16.28 -11.49
N TYR A 122 -28.08 15.52 -11.40
CA TYR A 122 -28.10 14.08 -11.22
C TYR A 122 -27.61 13.70 -9.83
N GLN A 123 -28.32 12.79 -9.18
CA GLN A 123 -27.96 12.23 -7.88
C GLN A 123 -27.64 10.74 -8.04
N PRO A 124 -26.38 10.34 -7.87
CA PRO A 124 -26.01 8.93 -7.78
C PRO A 124 -26.59 8.29 -6.51
N MET A 125 -27.04 7.04 -6.63
CA MET A 125 -27.63 6.28 -5.52
C MET A 125 -26.93 4.93 -5.28
N LYS A 126 -25.97 4.56 -6.14
CA LYS A 126 -25.22 3.30 -6.05
C LYS A 126 -23.74 3.52 -6.34
N GLN A 127 -22.90 2.70 -5.71
CA GLN A 127 -21.48 2.58 -6.02
C GLN A 127 -21.31 1.99 -7.42
N GLY A 128 -20.33 2.50 -8.17
CA GLY A 128 -19.97 1.99 -9.49
C GLY A 128 -19.60 3.09 -10.48
N ASP A 129 -19.37 2.69 -11.73
CA ASP A 129 -19.04 3.61 -12.81
C ASP A 129 -20.31 4.25 -13.36
N LEU A 130 -20.33 5.58 -13.42
CA LEU A 130 -21.43 6.39 -13.90
C LEU A 130 -21.03 7.14 -15.17
N ARG A 131 -21.88 7.08 -16.18
CA ARG A 131 -21.73 7.84 -17.42
C ARG A 131 -22.98 8.70 -17.62
N LEU A 132 -22.76 9.97 -17.94
CA LEU A 132 -23.81 10.94 -18.26
C LEU A 132 -23.59 11.47 -19.67
N LYS A 133 -24.50 11.19 -20.59
CA LYS A 133 -24.43 11.60 -21.99
C LYS A 133 -25.55 12.58 -22.28
N VAL A 134 -25.20 13.82 -22.61
CA VAL A 134 -26.15 14.83 -23.09
C VAL A 134 -26.33 14.60 -24.59
N VAL A 135 -27.57 14.40 -25.05
CA VAL A 135 -27.87 14.14 -26.47
C VAL A 135 -28.87 15.15 -27.00
N ASP A 136 -28.73 15.51 -28.27
CA ASP A 136 -29.72 16.34 -28.97
C ASP A 136 -30.78 15.43 -29.62
N PRO A 137 -32.00 15.34 -29.06
CA PRO A 137 -33.05 14.47 -29.61
C PRO A 137 -33.58 14.96 -30.96
N HIS A 138 -33.25 16.19 -31.38
CA HIS A 138 -33.72 16.79 -32.62
C HIS A 138 -32.78 16.58 -33.80
N VAL A 139 -31.57 16.04 -33.57
CA VAL A 139 -30.58 15.73 -34.60
C VAL A 139 -30.41 14.22 -34.70
N GLN A 140 -30.65 13.66 -35.90
CA GLN A 140 -30.37 12.24 -36.20
C GLN A 140 -29.28 12.15 -37.26
N VAL A 141 -28.23 11.37 -36.97
CA VAL A 141 -27.13 11.12 -37.91
C VAL A 141 -27.15 9.64 -38.31
N PRO A 142 -26.99 9.29 -39.60
CA PRO A 142 -26.87 7.89 -40.01
C PRO A 142 -25.59 7.26 -39.42
N PRO A 143 -25.59 5.97 -39.05
CA PRO A 143 -24.39 5.28 -38.58
C PRO A 143 -23.26 5.39 -39.61
N SER A 144 -22.02 5.55 -39.13
CA SER A 144 -20.84 5.80 -39.98
C SER A 144 -20.47 4.65 -40.91
N ASP A 145 -21.04 3.46 -40.70
CA ASP A 145 -20.92 2.30 -41.56
C ASP A 145 -22.33 1.76 -41.88
N ASN A 146 -22.51 1.15 -43.06
CA ASN A 146 -23.77 0.50 -43.51
C ASN A 146 -24.17 -0.70 -42.62
N THR A 147 -24.35 -0.49 -41.32
CA THR A 147 -24.92 -1.44 -40.37
C THR A 147 -26.41 -1.15 -40.24
N GLU A 148 -27.23 -2.20 -40.12
CA GLU A 148 -28.68 -2.09 -39.86
C GLU A 148 -28.96 -1.60 -38.41
N GLU A 149 -28.12 -0.72 -37.87
CA GLU A 149 -28.29 -0.15 -36.53
C GLU A 149 -29.22 1.07 -36.57
N PRO A 150 -30.04 1.28 -35.52
CA PRO A 150 -30.96 2.40 -35.45
C PRO A 150 -30.22 3.75 -35.45
N PHE A 151 -30.87 4.79 -35.98
CA PHE A 151 -30.36 6.16 -35.92
C PHE A 151 -30.18 6.58 -34.45
N GLU A 152 -28.97 6.98 -34.06
CA GLU A 152 -28.70 7.55 -32.73
C GLU A 152 -28.51 9.07 -32.83
N SER A 153 -29.01 9.78 -31.81
CA SER A 153 -28.69 11.19 -31.60
C SER A 153 -27.23 11.34 -31.19
N PRO A 154 -26.46 12.25 -31.82
CA PRO A 154 -25.07 12.47 -31.44
C PRO A 154 -25.00 13.01 -30.00
N ALA A 155 -23.96 12.60 -29.27
CA ALA A 155 -23.63 13.20 -27.98
C ALA A 155 -23.24 14.67 -28.19
N VAL A 156 -23.87 15.57 -27.44
CA VAL A 156 -23.46 16.96 -27.32
C VAL A 156 -22.28 17.06 -26.36
N SER A 157 -22.36 16.31 -25.25
CA SER A 157 -21.27 16.10 -24.31
C SER A 157 -21.44 14.76 -23.61
N GLU A 158 -20.34 14.19 -23.13
CA GLU A 158 -20.31 12.94 -22.39
C GLU A 158 -19.34 13.09 -21.21
N TYR A 159 -19.80 12.74 -20.02
CA TYR A 159 -19.02 12.82 -18.78
C TYR A 159 -19.00 11.44 -18.12
N THR A 160 -17.86 11.09 -17.54
CA THR A 160 -17.70 9.81 -16.80
C THR A 160 -17.26 10.07 -15.38
N PHE A 161 -17.76 9.25 -14.45
CA PHE A 161 -17.51 9.37 -13.03
C PHE A 161 -17.34 7.98 -12.40
N SER A 162 -16.62 7.92 -11.28
CA SER A 162 -16.63 6.78 -10.37
C SER A 162 -17.31 7.19 -9.07
N VAL A 163 -18.25 6.36 -8.61
CA VAL A 163 -19.01 6.58 -7.36
C VAL A 163 -18.50 5.62 -6.30
N GLY A 164 -17.98 6.15 -5.20
CA GLY A 164 -17.47 5.40 -4.05
C GLY A 164 -18.56 4.71 -3.23
N SER A 165 -18.15 3.83 -2.31
CA SER A 165 -19.07 3.15 -1.38
C SER A 165 -19.83 4.09 -0.45
N ASP A 166 -19.30 5.29 -0.25
CA ASP A 166 -19.91 6.39 0.51
C ASP A 166 -20.70 7.37 -0.36
N LEU A 167 -20.89 7.05 -1.66
CA LEU A 167 -21.47 7.91 -2.69
C LEU A 167 -20.68 9.19 -2.99
N SER A 168 -19.39 9.25 -2.61
CA SER A 168 -18.48 10.27 -3.13
C SER A 168 -18.35 10.10 -4.65
N VAL A 169 -18.35 11.21 -5.39
CA VAL A 169 -18.30 11.22 -6.85
C VAL A 169 -16.98 11.83 -7.28
N THR A 170 -16.24 11.10 -8.12
CA THR A 170 -15.00 11.56 -8.72
C THR A 170 -15.16 11.54 -10.24
N GLU A 171 -14.86 12.66 -10.90
CA GLU A 171 -14.83 12.71 -12.35
C GLU A 171 -13.65 11.88 -12.90
N THR A 172 -13.93 11.06 -13.90
CA THR A 172 -12.97 10.14 -14.51
C THR A 172 -12.78 10.40 -16.01
N ASP A 173 -13.29 11.53 -16.51
CA ASP A 173 -13.07 11.90 -17.91
C ASP A 173 -11.56 12.05 -18.17
N ILE A 174 -11.09 11.44 -19.26
CA ILE A 174 -9.71 11.52 -19.72
C ILE A 174 -9.26 12.97 -19.99
N TYR A 175 -10.20 13.90 -20.15
CA TYR A 175 -9.98 15.33 -20.33
C TYR A 175 -10.49 16.20 -19.18
N ALA A 176 -10.91 15.64 -18.04
CA ALA A 176 -11.34 16.40 -16.85
C ALA A 176 -10.29 17.39 -16.32
N TRP A 177 -9.04 17.27 -16.77
CA TRP A 177 -7.92 18.14 -16.40
C TRP A 177 -7.65 19.26 -17.41
N LEU A 178 -8.25 19.20 -18.60
CA LEU A 178 -8.13 20.24 -19.61
C LEU A 178 -9.11 21.37 -19.27
N PRO A 179 -8.71 22.64 -19.38
CA PRO A 179 -9.62 23.74 -19.17
C PRO A 179 -10.81 23.70 -20.12
N ASP A 180 -12.00 23.95 -19.58
CA ASP A 180 -13.22 24.07 -20.37
C ASP A 180 -13.95 25.42 -20.18
N CYS A 181 -13.41 26.31 -19.34
CA CYS A 181 -13.92 27.66 -19.14
C CYS A 181 -12.80 28.68 -18.91
N ALA A 182 -13.16 29.98 -18.93
CA ALA A 182 -12.19 31.08 -18.85
C ALA A 182 -11.40 31.11 -17.53
N GLU A 183 -12.05 30.75 -16.42
CA GLU A 183 -11.43 30.70 -15.10
C GLU A 183 -10.37 29.58 -15.05
N GLU A 184 -10.74 28.36 -15.44
CA GLU A 184 -9.81 27.23 -15.53
C GLU A 184 -8.68 27.48 -16.54
N TYR A 185 -8.97 28.13 -17.67
CA TYR A 185 -7.94 28.49 -18.65
C TYR A 185 -6.88 29.38 -18.01
N THR A 186 -7.32 30.40 -17.27
CA THR A 186 -6.43 31.36 -16.61
C THR A 186 -5.59 30.68 -15.54
N GLU A 187 -6.20 29.81 -14.73
CA GLU A 187 -5.50 29.02 -13.71
C GLU A 187 -4.47 28.07 -14.34
N TYR A 188 -4.87 27.37 -15.40
CA TYR A 188 -4.01 26.43 -16.11
C TYR A 188 -2.82 27.12 -16.77
N VAL A 189 -3.03 28.22 -17.50
CA VAL A 189 -1.94 28.97 -18.14
C VAL A 189 -1.01 29.58 -17.11
N THR A 190 -1.54 30.05 -15.98
CA THR A 190 -0.72 30.58 -14.87
C THR A 190 0.18 29.50 -14.27
N LYS A 191 -0.34 28.27 -14.14
CA LYS A 191 0.37 27.14 -13.55
C LYS A 191 1.36 26.47 -14.53
N ASN A 192 0.93 26.23 -15.77
CA ASN A 192 1.62 25.36 -16.72
C ASN A 192 2.25 26.12 -17.90
N GLY A 193 1.84 27.37 -18.14
CA GLY A 193 2.20 28.14 -19.33
C GLY A 193 1.32 27.83 -20.55
N GLU A 194 1.52 28.60 -21.61
CA GLU A 194 0.71 28.53 -22.85
C GLU A 194 1.04 27.32 -23.74
N VAL A 195 2.21 26.72 -23.53
CA VAL A 195 2.65 25.49 -24.19
C VAL A 195 3.19 24.57 -23.11
N SER A 196 2.52 23.44 -22.92
CA SER A 196 2.81 22.55 -21.80
C SER A 196 2.61 21.08 -22.20
N VAL A 197 3.09 20.18 -21.34
CA VAL A 197 2.95 18.74 -21.52
C VAL A 197 2.34 18.18 -20.25
N LYS A 198 1.35 17.31 -20.40
CA LYS A 198 0.84 16.46 -19.33
C LYS A 198 0.80 15.03 -19.84
N ASP A 199 1.50 14.13 -19.15
CA ASP A 199 1.65 12.73 -19.56
C ASP A 199 2.15 12.62 -21.02
N ASN A 200 1.35 11.99 -21.89
CA ASN A 200 1.60 11.91 -23.33
C ASN A 200 0.77 12.88 -24.17
N TYR A 201 0.27 13.97 -23.56
CA TYR A 201 -0.45 15.03 -24.23
C TYR A 201 0.38 16.32 -24.28
N LEU A 202 0.40 16.94 -25.45
CA LEU A 202 0.92 18.28 -25.69
C LEU A 202 -0.25 19.27 -25.76
N VAL A 203 -0.17 20.35 -24.99
CA VAL A 203 -1.27 21.32 -24.86
C VAL A 203 -0.82 22.71 -25.32
N PHE A 204 -1.66 23.35 -26.14
CA PHE A 204 -1.54 24.75 -26.53
C PHE A 204 -2.74 25.52 -26.00
N CYS A 205 -2.48 26.63 -25.31
CA CYS A 205 -3.48 27.60 -24.90
C CYS A 205 -3.31 28.86 -25.77
N ARG A 206 -4.34 29.21 -26.54
CA ARG A 206 -4.33 30.32 -27.49
C ARG A 206 -5.28 31.41 -27.02
N GLU A 207 -4.75 32.62 -26.97
CA GLU A 207 -5.52 33.83 -26.66
C GLU A 207 -5.50 34.78 -27.86
N SER A 208 -6.66 35.31 -28.23
CA SER A 208 -6.77 36.40 -29.21
C SER A 208 -7.94 37.32 -28.93
N GLY A 209 -7.95 38.53 -29.50
CA GLY A 209 -9.07 39.46 -29.33
C GLY A 209 -10.24 39.12 -30.26
N ALA A 210 -11.44 38.96 -29.70
CA ALA A 210 -12.67 38.83 -30.48
C ALA A 210 -12.92 40.11 -31.31
N GLY A 211 -13.41 39.94 -32.55
CA GLY A 211 -13.68 41.07 -33.46
C GLY A 211 -12.43 41.76 -34.02
N THR A 212 -11.23 41.27 -33.72
CA THR A 212 -9.98 41.80 -34.28
C THR A 212 -9.62 41.12 -35.60
N PRO A 213 -8.80 41.74 -36.48
CA PRO A 213 -8.35 41.10 -37.71
C PRO A 213 -7.27 40.02 -37.46
N TYR A 214 -7.01 39.60 -36.22
CA TYR A 214 -5.97 38.62 -35.92
C TYR A 214 -6.53 37.20 -35.98
N ARG A 215 -5.76 36.28 -36.56
CA ARG A 215 -6.09 34.84 -36.61
C ARG A 215 -4.87 34.00 -36.29
N TRP A 216 -5.09 32.91 -35.56
CA TRP A 216 -4.09 31.87 -35.36
C TRP A 216 -3.92 31.02 -36.63
N GLU A 217 -2.68 30.93 -37.10
CA GLU A 217 -2.27 29.98 -38.13
C GLU A 217 -1.30 28.96 -37.52
N GLY A 218 -1.58 27.68 -37.71
CA GLY A 218 -0.80 26.55 -37.19
C GLY A 218 -0.05 25.80 -38.28
N THR A 219 0.97 25.06 -37.88
CA THR A 219 1.58 24.01 -38.72
C THR A 219 0.64 22.81 -38.84
N GLN A 220 0.82 22.00 -39.89
CA GLN A 220 0.15 20.70 -39.99
C GLN A 220 0.57 19.80 -38.81
N THR A 221 -0.37 19.03 -38.25
CA THR A 221 -0.10 18.06 -37.19
C THR A 221 0.94 17.04 -37.69
N PRO A 222 2.11 16.90 -37.01
CA PRO A 222 3.14 15.92 -37.36
C PRO A 222 2.65 14.48 -37.19
N GLU A 223 3.29 13.51 -37.87
CA GLU A 223 2.91 12.09 -37.77
C GLU A 223 3.08 11.49 -36.37
N GLU A 224 3.89 12.12 -35.53
CA GLU A 224 4.12 11.72 -34.15
C GLU A 224 2.94 12.03 -33.22
N PHE A 225 2.01 12.88 -33.67
CA PHE A 225 0.84 13.33 -32.92
C PHE A 225 -0.46 13.05 -33.66
N GLU A 226 -1.54 12.90 -32.89
CA GLU A 226 -2.92 12.98 -33.38
C GLU A 226 -3.67 14.09 -32.63
N ASP A 227 -4.68 14.67 -33.29
CA ASP A 227 -5.57 15.65 -32.68
C ASP A 227 -6.38 14.93 -31.57
N ALA A 228 -6.29 15.41 -30.33
CA ALA A 228 -6.92 14.73 -29.19
C ALA A 228 -8.15 15.47 -28.67
N ALA A 229 -8.02 16.76 -28.37
CA ALA A 229 -9.12 17.58 -27.87
C ALA A 229 -8.99 19.03 -28.31
N PHE A 230 -10.15 19.68 -28.44
CA PHE A 230 -10.29 21.12 -28.64
C PHE A 230 -11.34 21.64 -27.65
N SER A 231 -11.03 22.72 -26.96
CA SER A 231 -11.93 23.36 -26.00
C SER A 231 -11.95 24.87 -26.27
N ASP A 232 -13.15 25.44 -26.38
CA ASP A 232 -13.36 26.89 -26.43
C ASP A 232 -13.73 27.36 -25.03
N CYS A 233 -12.79 28.04 -24.39
CA CYS A 233 -12.89 28.52 -23.02
C CYS A 233 -13.29 29.99 -22.96
N SER A 234 -13.72 30.59 -24.07
CA SER A 234 -14.05 32.01 -24.15
C SER A 234 -15.21 32.36 -23.21
N GLU A 235 -15.23 33.59 -22.67
CA GLU A 235 -16.34 34.00 -21.80
C GLU A 235 -17.63 34.14 -22.59
N HIS A 236 -18.70 33.51 -22.10
CA HIS A 236 -20.03 33.69 -22.64
C HIS A 236 -20.66 34.96 -22.02
N THR A 237 -21.40 35.72 -22.84
CA THR A 237 -22.06 36.97 -22.41
C THR A 237 -23.56 36.93 -22.68
N SER A 238 -24.35 37.58 -21.81
CA SER A 238 -25.80 37.69 -21.96
C SER A 238 -26.22 38.65 -23.08
N VAL A 239 -25.31 39.51 -23.52
CA VAL A 239 -25.49 40.44 -24.64
C VAL A 239 -24.31 40.36 -25.61
N PRO A 240 -24.52 40.45 -26.93
CA PRO A 240 -23.43 40.53 -27.89
C PRO A 240 -22.55 41.77 -27.63
N LEU A 241 -21.26 41.56 -27.39
CA LEU A 241 -20.28 42.63 -27.20
C LEU A 241 -19.50 42.90 -28.49
N ASP A 242 -19.18 44.17 -28.74
CA ASP A 242 -18.25 44.58 -29.81
C ASP A 242 -16.82 44.42 -29.27
N GLY A 243 -16.32 43.18 -29.28
CA GLY A 243 -15.02 42.79 -28.73
C GLY A 243 -15.11 41.69 -27.68
N GLY A 244 -13.96 41.34 -27.10
CA GLY A 244 -13.82 40.27 -26.11
C GLY A 244 -12.50 39.50 -26.27
N THR A 245 -12.35 38.41 -25.53
CA THR A 245 -11.19 37.53 -25.60
C THR A 245 -11.64 36.14 -26.02
N ILE A 246 -10.98 35.61 -27.05
CA ILE A 246 -11.13 34.24 -27.51
C ILE A 246 -10.04 33.42 -26.82
N LEU A 247 -10.45 32.39 -26.07
CA LEU A 247 -9.58 31.48 -25.34
C LEU A 247 -9.78 30.07 -25.89
N GLU A 248 -8.75 29.47 -26.47
CA GLU A 248 -8.85 28.13 -27.06
C GLU A 248 -7.76 27.22 -26.49
N VAL A 249 -8.14 26.01 -26.11
CA VAL A 249 -7.20 24.96 -25.71
C VAL A 249 -7.19 23.85 -26.75
N ILE A 250 -6.00 23.45 -27.15
CA ILE A 250 -5.79 22.35 -28.09
C ILE A 250 -4.87 21.33 -27.45
N ALA A 251 -5.30 20.09 -27.38
CA ALA A 251 -4.49 18.96 -26.94
C ALA A 251 -4.18 18.03 -28.12
N TYR A 252 -2.92 17.61 -28.19
CA TYR A 252 -2.42 16.60 -29.12
C TYR A 252 -1.93 15.40 -28.33
N LYS A 253 -2.26 14.19 -28.77
CA LYS A 253 -1.79 12.96 -28.14
C LYS A 253 -0.60 12.41 -28.92
N ALA A 254 0.49 12.09 -28.23
CA ALA A 254 1.61 11.40 -28.85
C ALA A 254 1.21 9.97 -29.23
N VAL A 255 1.51 9.57 -30.46
CA VAL A 255 1.21 8.23 -31.00
C VAL A 255 2.45 7.48 -31.47
N LYS A 256 3.58 8.18 -31.62
CA LYS A 256 4.82 7.61 -32.14
C LYS A 256 6.04 8.36 -31.61
N ASP A 257 7.12 7.62 -31.31
CA ASP A 257 8.42 8.17 -30.92
C ASP A 257 9.06 8.96 -32.07
N GLY A 258 9.72 10.06 -31.74
CA GLY A 258 10.36 10.92 -32.72
C GLY A 258 10.55 12.35 -32.25
N SER A 259 10.97 13.20 -33.17
CA SER A 259 11.11 14.64 -32.96
C SER A 259 10.04 15.37 -33.77
N ALA A 260 9.27 16.24 -33.14
CA ALA A 260 8.16 16.93 -33.77
C ALA A 260 8.10 18.39 -33.35
N VAL A 261 7.76 19.27 -34.29
CA VAL A 261 7.57 20.70 -34.02
C VAL A 261 6.15 21.09 -34.40
N ILE A 262 5.40 21.61 -33.43
CA ILE A 262 4.11 22.26 -33.66
C ILE A 262 4.26 23.73 -33.34
N GLN A 263 3.82 24.59 -34.25
CA GLN A 263 3.92 26.04 -34.08
C GLN A 263 2.64 26.75 -34.49
N TYR A 264 2.25 27.71 -33.68
CA TYR A 264 1.18 28.67 -33.95
C TYR A 264 1.72 30.09 -34.04
N GLN A 265 1.17 30.87 -34.98
CA GLN A 265 1.49 32.28 -35.17
C GLN A 265 0.20 33.09 -35.23
N LEU A 266 0.13 34.18 -34.46
CA LEU A 266 -0.98 35.12 -34.50
C LEU A 266 -0.68 36.19 -35.55
N LEU A 267 -1.41 36.16 -36.66
CA LEU A 267 -1.20 37.02 -37.82
C LEU A 267 -2.38 37.97 -38.03
N PRO A 268 -2.15 39.23 -38.41
CA PRO A 268 -3.20 40.12 -38.89
C PRO A 268 -3.67 39.70 -40.29
N GLN A 269 -4.97 39.81 -40.55
CA GLN A 269 -5.60 39.52 -41.86
C GLN A 269 -5.12 40.49 -42.96
N THR A 270 -4.54 41.63 -42.60
CA THR A 270 -4.01 42.62 -43.54
C THR A 270 -2.56 42.28 -43.93
N ALA A 271 -2.28 42.18 -45.22
CA ALA A 271 -0.96 41.81 -45.73
C ALA A 271 0.12 42.85 -45.40
N GLY A 272 1.24 42.41 -44.78
CA GLY A 272 2.47 43.20 -44.62
C GLY A 272 2.87 43.56 -43.18
N GLU A 273 2.10 43.15 -42.17
CA GLU A 273 2.42 43.41 -40.76
C GLU A 273 3.17 42.26 -40.08
N SER A 274 3.87 42.59 -38.98
CA SER A 274 4.72 41.65 -38.23
C SER A 274 3.90 40.73 -37.33
N VAL A 275 4.38 39.50 -37.16
CA VAL A 275 3.76 38.48 -36.27
C VAL A 275 3.59 39.04 -34.86
N SER A 276 2.37 38.98 -34.31
CA SER A 276 2.05 39.53 -33.00
C SER A 276 2.50 38.60 -31.86
N LYS A 277 2.24 37.29 -31.99
CA LYS A 277 2.56 36.27 -30.99
C LYS A 277 2.92 34.95 -31.67
N LYS A 278 3.81 34.17 -31.05
CA LYS A 278 4.21 32.84 -31.51
C LYS A 278 4.21 31.87 -30.35
N LEU A 279 3.57 30.72 -30.54
CA LEU A 279 3.66 29.57 -29.65
C LEU A 279 4.38 28.47 -30.40
N LYS A 280 5.41 27.87 -29.81
CA LYS A 280 6.19 26.80 -30.44
C LYS A 280 6.42 25.69 -29.42
N ALA A 281 6.03 24.48 -29.77
CA ALA A 281 6.42 23.27 -29.07
C ALA A 281 7.47 22.55 -29.92
N ASP A 282 8.70 22.47 -29.40
CA ASP A 282 9.78 21.69 -29.99
C ASP A 282 9.94 20.41 -29.16
N CYS A 283 9.39 19.30 -29.65
CA CYS A 283 9.12 18.11 -28.85
C CYS A 283 10.06 16.96 -29.20
N ILE A 284 10.51 16.25 -28.17
CA ILE A 284 11.08 14.92 -28.28
C ILE A 284 10.14 13.93 -27.60
N ILE A 285 9.76 12.89 -28.34
CA ILE A 285 8.80 11.87 -27.92
C ILE A 285 9.54 10.54 -27.82
N THR A 286 9.40 9.89 -26.67
CA THR A 286 10.11 8.67 -26.32
C THR A 286 9.21 7.73 -25.55
N ASP A 287 9.73 6.52 -25.29
CA ASP A 287 9.07 5.49 -24.50
C ASP A 287 7.74 5.04 -25.11
N ASN A 288 7.75 4.71 -26.40
CA ASN A 288 6.56 4.30 -27.15
C ASN A 288 5.40 5.29 -27.02
N ALA A 289 5.70 6.56 -27.25
CA ALA A 289 4.79 7.69 -27.22
C ALA A 289 4.14 7.95 -25.85
N GLN A 290 4.76 7.49 -24.76
CA GLN A 290 4.29 7.77 -23.40
C GLN A 290 4.95 9.01 -22.79
N LYS A 291 6.02 9.53 -23.40
CA LYS A 291 6.81 10.61 -22.82
C LYS A 291 7.11 11.70 -23.84
N ILE A 292 6.70 12.93 -23.53
CA ILE A 292 7.02 14.14 -24.31
C ILE A 292 7.93 15.06 -23.49
N VAL A 293 9.00 15.57 -24.11
CA VAL A 293 9.89 16.57 -23.51
C VAL A 293 10.02 17.77 -24.43
N LEU A 294 9.69 18.96 -23.91
CA LEU A 294 9.81 20.23 -24.64
C LEU A 294 11.25 20.75 -24.59
N GLY A 295 11.74 21.33 -25.69
CA GLY A 295 13.08 21.94 -25.80
C GLY A 295 13.37 23.05 -24.79
N SER A 296 12.31 23.71 -24.29
CA SER A 296 12.38 24.72 -23.24
C SER A 296 12.48 24.13 -21.82
N ASN A 297 12.42 22.82 -21.67
CA ASN A 297 12.20 22.16 -20.38
C ASN A 297 13.31 21.17 -20.04
N ALA A 298 13.60 21.08 -18.75
CA ALA A 298 14.32 19.98 -18.13
C ALA A 298 13.30 19.18 -17.30
N ARG A 299 13.10 17.91 -17.66
CA ARG A 299 12.27 16.97 -16.91
C ARG A 299 13.15 16.23 -15.91
N ILE A 300 12.86 16.37 -14.62
CA ILE A 300 13.58 15.68 -13.55
C ILE A 300 12.67 14.62 -12.93
N SER A 301 13.13 13.37 -12.87
CA SER A 301 12.40 12.25 -12.28
C SER A 301 13.17 11.64 -11.12
N LEU A 302 12.49 11.39 -9.99
CA LEU A 302 13.00 10.60 -8.88
C LEU A 302 12.36 9.21 -8.94
N ILE A 303 13.19 8.17 -9.03
CA ILE A 303 12.74 6.79 -9.15
C ILE A 303 13.26 6.00 -7.94
N ASP A 304 12.38 5.22 -7.32
CA ASP A 304 12.78 4.26 -6.30
C ASP A 304 13.57 3.13 -6.98
N SER A 305 14.80 2.92 -6.54
CA SER A 305 15.70 1.98 -7.24
C SER A 305 15.35 0.51 -7.04
N ASP A 306 14.54 0.17 -6.05
CA ASP A 306 14.15 -1.22 -5.76
C ASP A 306 12.88 -1.61 -6.52
N THR A 307 11.91 -0.70 -6.63
CA THR A 307 10.63 -0.92 -7.33
C THR A 307 10.66 -0.46 -8.79
N GLY A 308 11.46 0.55 -9.12
CA GLY A 308 11.44 1.22 -10.41
C GLY A 308 10.32 2.23 -10.59
N GLU A 309 9.53 2.50 -9.54
CA GLU A 309 8.40 3.43 -9.57
C GLU A 309 8.81 4.88 -9.25
N LEU A 310 7.99 5.85 -9.66
CA LEU A 310 8.20 7.26 -9.30
C LEU A 310 7.94 7.46 -7.82
N ILE A 311 8.80 8.23 -7.15
CA ILE A 311 8.64 8.57 -5.74
C ILE A 311 7.63 9.71 -5.60
N ASP A 312 6.66 9.54 -4.70
CA ASP A 312 5.73 10.62 -4.35
C ASP A 312 6.44 11.68 -3.51
N VAL A 313 6.60 12.88 -4.09
CA VAL A 313 7.27 14.02 -3.44
C VAL A 313 6.31 14.90 -2.65
N ASP A 314 4.99 14.75 -2.83
CA ASP A 314 3.99 15.52 -2.10
C ASP A 314 3.85 14.99 -0.65
N GLU A 315 4.03 13.68 -0.46
CA GLU A 315 4.08 13.06 0.87
C GLU A 315 5.44 13.21 1.58
N THR A 316 6.53 13.49 0.84
CA THR A 316 7.89 13.62 1.39
C THR A 316 8.49 15.01 1.18
N THR A 317 8.27 15.89 2.16
CA THR A 317 8.90 17.22 2.16
C THR A 317 10.42 17.12 2.30
N GLY A 318 11.18 17.75 1.39
CA GLY A 318 12.63 17.95 1.55
C GLY A 318 13.49 17.70 0.31
N PHE A 319 12.90 17.15 -0.76
CA PHE A 319 13.59 17.07 -2.05
C PHE A 319 13.81 18.46 -2.65
N SER A 320 15.06 18.78 -2.97
CA SER A 320 15.38 20.01 -3.68
C SER A 320 16.62 19.87 -4.57
N LEU A 321 16.66 20.64 -5.64
CA LEU A 321 17.78 20.69 -6.55
C LEU A 321 18.61 21.93 -6.27
N ARG A 322 19.91 21.75 -6.13
CA ARG A 322 20.88 22.84 -6.17
C ARG A 322 21.36 22.98 -7.62
N VAL A 323 20.94 24.05 -8.29
CA VAL A 323 21.17 24.28 -9.73
C VAL A 323 21.69 25.70 -9.95
N MET A 324 22.58 25.91 -10.93
CA MET A 324 23.04 27.26 -11.25
C MET A 324 21.99 28.07 -12.03
N SER A 325 21.71 29.27 -11.53
CA SER A 325 20.78 30.22 -12.14
C SER A 325 21.38 30.88 -13.39
N ARG A 326 20.58 31.05 -14.43
CA ARG A 326 20.89 31.86 -15.62
C ARG A 326 20.47 33.32 -15.46
N THR A 327 19.44 33.56 -14.66
CA THR A 327 18.83 34.88 -14.47
C THR A 327 19.61 35.71 -13.45
N VAL A 328 20.16 35.06 -12.43
CA VAL A 328 21.06 35.66 -11.44
C VAL A 328 22.46 35.09 -11.70
N MET A 329 23.25 35.77 -12.53
CA MET A 329 24.58 35.29 -12.92
C MET A 329 25.41 34.93 -11.67
N ASP A 330 25.98 33.72 -11.66
CA ASP A 330 26.88 33.19 -10.63
C ASP A 330 26.26 32.81 -9.26
N THR A 331 24.94 32.64 -9.14
CA THR A 331 24.33 32.04 -7.92
C THR A 331 23.80 30.62 -8.14
N THR A 332 24.00 29.78 -7.13
CA THR A 332 23.34 28.48 -7.06
C THR A 332 22.01 28.64 -6.36
N ASP A 333 20.92 28.38 -7.07
CA ASP A 333 19.56 28.45 -6.55
C ASP A 333 19.13 27.07 -6.04
N ILE A 334 18.27 27.09 -5.03
CA ILE A 334 17.58 25.90 -4.53
C ILE A 334 16.20 25.88 -5.17
N ALA A 335 15.98 24.97 -6.10
CA ALA A 335 14.67 24.71 -6.70
C ALA A 335 13.99 23.58 -5.92
N ALA A 336 12.86 23.86 -5.27
CA ALA A 336 12.06 22.84 -4.62
C ALA A 336 11.43 21.92 -5.69
N LEU A 337 11.45 20.61 -5.42
CA LEU A 337 10.74 19.63 -6.23
C LEU A 337 9.33 19.51 -5.65
N THR A 338 8.34 20.15 -6.29
CA THR A 338 6.94 20.17 -5.83
C THR A 338 6.04 19.20 -6.61
N SER A 339 6.66 18.34 -7.42
CA SER A 339 6.01 17.28 -8.22
C SER A 339 7.09 16.33 -8.71
N ASN A 340 6.69 15.09 -9.04
CA ASN A 340 7.59 14.12 -9.65
C ASN A 340 6.85 13.37 -10.76
N PRO A 341 7.22 13.55 -12.04
CA PRO A 341 8.37 14.32 -12.53
C PRO A 341 8.21 15.84 -12.34
N CYS A 342 9.29 16.51 -11.96
CA CYS A 342 9.34 17.96 -11.90
C CYS A 342 9.79 18.54 -13.25
N ILE A 343 9.17 19.65 -13.68
CA ILE A 343 9.53 20.37 -14.91
C ILE A 343 10.15 21.71 -14.54
N LEU A 344 11.38 21.95 -15.00
CA LEU A 344 12.08 23.23 -14.85
C LEU A 344 12.39 23.85 -16.22
N SER A 345 12.41 25.18 -16.28
CA SER A 345 12.76 25.91 -17.51
C SER A 345 14.27 25.88 -17.79
N THR A 346 14.68 25.50 -19.00
CA THR A 346 16.07 25.54 -19.48
C THR A 346 16.59 26.97 -19.70
N SER A 347 15.70 27.95 -19.78
CA SER A 347 16.08 29.37 -19.86
C SER A 347 16.47 29.95 -18.51
N ALA A 348 15.96 29.38 -17.41
CA ALA A 348 16.22 29.82 -16.05
C ALA A 348 17.47 29.17 -15.44
N TYR A 349 17.87 27.97 -15.87
CA TYR A 349 18.91 27.19 -15.21
C TYR A 349 19.92 26.54 -16.17
N TYR A 350 21.13 26.30 -15.69
CA TYR A 350 22.13 25.48 -16.36
C TYR A 350 22.03 24.02 -15.88
N PHE A 351 21.93 23.08 -16.83
CA PHE A 351 21.87 21.64 -16.54
C PHE A 351 23.13 20.87 -17.03
N ASP A 352 24.06 21.56 -17.71
CA ASP A 352 25.31 21.00 -18.27
C ASP A 352 26.45 20.88 -17.22
N GLY A 353 26.13 20.52 -15.97
CA GLY A 353 27.13 20.20 -14.92
C GLY A 353 26.78 20.71 -13.52
N GLY A 354 26.99 19.86 -12.51
CA GLY A 354 26.98 20.24 -11.10
C GLY A 354 25.60 20.36 -10.43
N ILE A 355 24.57 19.69 -10.96
CA ILE A 355 23.29 19.56 -10.27
C ILE A 355 23.50 18.67 -9.06
N THR A 356 23.09 19.15 -7.88
CA THR A 356 23.11 18.31 -6.67
C THR A 356 21.69 18.13 -6.17
N LEU A 357 21.24 16.88 -6.11
CA LEU A 357 20.00 16.53 -5.43
C LEU A 357 20.23 16.56 -3.91
N THR A 358 19.46 17.39 -3.23
CA THR A 358 19.34 17.38 -1.77
C THR A 358 18.19 16.44 -1.42
N MET A 359 18.48 15.42 -0.60
CA MET A 359 17.51 14.40 -0.20
C MET A 359 16.83 14.76 1.13
N PRO A 360 15.55 14.43 1.31
CA PRO A 360 14.89 14.45 2.61
C PRO A 360 15.49 13.38 3.53
N ALA A 361 15.19 13.49 4.83
CA ALA A 361 15.56 12.45 5.79
C ALA A 361 14.90 11.11 5.39
N GLY A 362 15.67 10.02 5.47
CA GLY A 362 15.17 8.69 5.15
C GLY A 362 15.31 8.26 3.69
N TYR A 363 15.98 9.06 2.84
CA TYR A 363 16.39 8.64 1.50
C TYR A 363 17.91 8.76 1.35
N THR A 364 18.49 7.80 0.64
CA THR A 364 19.92 7.76 0.32
C THR A 364 20.15 7.47 -1.15
N ILE A 365 21.24 8.02 -1.68
CA ILE A 365 21.86 7.55 -2.90
C ILE A 365 22.95 6.56 -2.46
N PRO A 366 23.03 5.35 -3.05
CA PRO A 366 24.14 4.45 -2.79
C PRO A 366 25.42 5.07 -3.39
N TYR A 367 26.21 5.72 -2.54
CA TYR A 367 27.55 6.13 -2.91
C TYR A 367 28.45 4.91 -2.97
N SER A 368 29.31 4.85 -3.99
CA SER A 368 30.46 3.94 -3.95
C SER A 368 31.46 4.50 -2.94
N GLU A 369 31.68 3.78 -1.84
CA GLU A 369 32.72 4.14 -0.85
C GLU A 369 34.12 4.21 -1.48
N GLU A 370 34.36 3.48 -2.59
CA GLU A 370 35.66 3.45 -3.27
C GLU A 370 35.92 4.68 -4.15
N THR A 371 34.88 5.27 -4.76
CA THR A 371 35.06 6.37 -5.72
C THR A 371 34.52 7.71 -5.24
N ASN A 372 33.70 7.72 -4.17
CA ASN A 372 33.01 8.91 -3.67
C ASN A 372 32.27 9.69 -4.79
N THR A 373 31.82 8.95 -5.81
CA THR A 373 31.03 9.45 -6.94
C THR A 373 29.69 8.73 -6.95
N LEU A 374 28.63 9.41 -7.41
CA LEU A 374 27.41 8.73 -7.80
C LEU A 374 27.76 7.70 -8.89
N PRO A 375 27.41 6.41 -8.72
CA PRO A 375 27.56 5.46 -9.81
C PRO A 375 26.64 5.89 -10.98
N SER A 376 27.09 5.68 -12.22
CA SER A 376 26.38 6.08 -13.44
C SER A 376 24.97 5.48 -13.57
N ASP A 377 24.69 4.44 -12.81
CA ASP A 377 23.39 3.75 -12.82
C ASP A 377 22.33 4.48 -11.99
N PHE A 378 22.73 5.42 -11.12
CA PHE A 378 21.83 6.15 -10.21
C PHE A 378 21.53 7.59 -10.64
N GLU A 379 22.26 8.13 -11.62
CA GLU A 379 21.94 9.41 -12.26
C GLU A 379 22.12 9.27 -13.78
N SER A 380 21.06 9.53 -14.54
CA SER A 380 21.15 9.65 -15.99
C SER A 380 20.69 11.02 -16.45
N ILE A 381 21.59 11.77 -17.09
CA ILE A 381 21.30 13.05 -17.73
C ILE A 381 21.33 12.84 -19.24
N THR A 382 20.16 12.91 -19.87
CA THR A 382 20.01 12.88 -21.32
C THR A 382 19.76 14.28 -21.84
N LYS A 383 20.68 14.80 -22.64
CA LYS A 383 20.51 16.07 -23.35
C LYS A 383 20.08 15.79 -24.78
N TYR A 384 18.96 16.36 -25.19
CA TYR A 384 18.42 16.20 -26.53
C TYR A 384 18.86 17.31 -27.48
N GLU A 385 18.77 17.05 -28.78
CA GLU A 385 19.16 17.99 -29.84
C GLU A 385 18.35 19.30 -29.82
N ASN A 386 17.09 19.25 -29.37
CA ASN A 386 16.23 20.42 -29.21
C ASN A 386 16.56 21.28 -27.97
N GLY A 387 17.59 20.91 -27.20
CA GLY A 387 18.01 21.61 -25.99
C GLY A 387 17.28 21.16 -24.72
N ALA A 388 16.36 20.20 -24.82
CA ALA A 388 15.71 19.61 -23.65
C ALA A 388 16.68 18.75 -22.84
N TYR A 389 16.36 18.59 -21.55
CA TYR A 389 17.03 17.64 -20.67
C TYR A 389 16.01 16.67 -20.08
N ASP A 390 16.41 15.41 -19.96
CA ASP A 390 15.73 14.42 -19.14
C ASP A 390 16.73 13.87 -18.12
N ILE A 391 16.45 14.13 -16.85
CA ILE A 391 17.33 13.85 -15.72
C ILE A 391 16.60 12.86 -14.83
N VAL A 392 17.21 11.72 -14.57
CA VAL A 392 16.64 10.68 -13.71
C VAL A 392 17.59 10.41 -12.57
N TYR A 393 17.11 10.58 -11.34
CA TYR A 393 17.78 10.13 -10.13
C TYR A 393 17.12 8.84 -9.65
N ARG A 394 17.89 7.77 -9.52
CA ARG A 394 17.45 6.55 -8.83
C ARG A 394 17.95 6.62 -7.40
N ILE A 395 17.04 6.57 -6.43
CA ILE A 395 17.37 6.69 -5.00
C ILE A 395 16.74 5.54 -4.21
N LYS A 396 17.29 5.26 -3.03
CA LYS A 396 16.75 4.24 -2.11
C LYS A 396 16.13 4.92 -0.90
N LYS A 397 15.04 4.36 -0.40
CA LYS A 397 14.63 4.62 0.97
C LYS A 397 15.69 4.03 1.90
N SER A 398 16.22 4.83 2.82
CA SER A 398 17.17 4.35 3.83
C SER A 398 16.49 3.26 4.66
N GLN A 399 17.19 2.17 4.97
CA GLN A 399 16.62 1.16 5.85
C GLN A 399 16.26 1.81 7.20
N GLY A 400 15.04 1.57 7.69
CA GLY A 400 14.52 2.20 8.92
C GLY A 400 13.98 3.63 8.77
N ALA A 401 13.93 4.20 7.56
CA ALA A 401 13.37 5.54 7.31
C ALA A 401 11.86 5.66 7.59
N ASP A 402 11.16 4.53 7.61
CA ASP A 402 9.76 4.39 7.99
C ASP A 402 9.56 4.36 9.52
N LEU A 403 10.63 4.23 10.30
CA LEU A 403 10.56 4.20 11.76
C LEU A 403 10.82 5.60 12.36
N PRO A 404 10.00 6.03 13.34
CA PRO A 404 10.32 7.19 14.15
C PRO A 404 11.71 7.04 14.79
N ALA A 405 12.45 8.15 14.90
CA ALA A 405 13.77 8.13 15.54
C ALA A 405 13.72 7.54 16.95
N GLY A 406 14.62 6.60 17.25
CA GLY A 406 14.65 5.89 18.54
C GLY A 406 13.60 4.79 18.74
N ALA A 407 12.67 4.58 17.79
CA ALA A 407 11.65 3.55 17.92
C ALA A 407 12.23 2.14 17.69
N THR A 408 11.56 1.13 18.25
CA THR A 408 11.87 -0.28 18.02
C THR A 408 10.71 -0.94 17.29
N ARG A 409 10.94 -1.48 16.09
CA ARG A 409 9.97 -2.33 15.42
C ARG A 409 10.28 -3.79 15.71
N VAL A 410 9.29 -4.50 16.21
CA VAL A 410 9.38 -5.92 16.52
C VAL A 410 8.61 -6.71 15.48
N MET A 411 9.25 -7.76 14.97
CA MET A 411 8.69 -8.68 13.99
C MET A 411 8.84 -10.10 14.51
N PHE A 412 7.74 -10.86 14.49
CA PHE A 412 7.80 -12.30 14.62
C PHE A 412 7.62 -12.94 13.25
N VAL A 413 8.61 -13.73 12.84
CA VAL A 413 8.60 -14.43 11.55
C VAL A 413 8.63 -15.93 11.78
N ASP A 414 7.91 -16.65 10.93
CA ASP A 414 7.96 -18.10 10.87
C ASP A 414 9.36 -18.56 10.43
N SER A 415 9.95 -19.47 11.21
CA SER A 415 11.35 -19.88 11.05
C SER A 415 11.60 -20.75 9.81
N GLU A 416 10.55 -21.40 9.27
CA GLU A 416 10.66 -22.25 8.09
C GLU A 416 10.47 -21.46 6.80
N THR A 417 9.49 -20.54 6.79
CA THR A 417 9.09 -19.78 5.59
C THR A 417 9.71 -18.39 5.52
N GLY A 418 10.16 -17.84 6.66
CA GLY A 418 10.66 -16.46 6.77
C GLY A 418 9.58 -15.39 6.64
N LYS A 419 8.30 -15.76 6.59
CA LYS A 419 7.18 -14.82 6.48
C LYS A 419 6.75 -14.33 7.86
N LEU A 420 6.15 -13.13 7.91
CA LEU A 420 5.52 -12.63 9.12
C LEU A 420 4.42 -13.58 9.59
N ILE A 421 4.34 -13.77 10.90
CA ILE A 421 3.22 -14.45 11.54
C ILE A 421 1.94 -13.63 11.33
N PRO A 422 0.88 -14.21 10.73
CA PRO A 422 -0.39 -13.53 10.51
C PRO A 422 -1.02 -12.98 11.79
N GLU A 423 -1.64 -11.81 11.69
CA GLU A 423 -2.26 -11.13 12.84
C GLU A 423 -3.42 -11.92 13.47
N HIS A 424 -4.20 -12.65 12.68
CA HIS A 424 -5.31 -13.45 13.20
C HIS A 424 -4.84 -14.55 14.16
N LEU A 425 -3.58 -14.98 14.07
CA LEU A 425 -2.99 -15.93 15.01
C LEU A 425 -2.59 -15.26 16.33
N LEU A 426 -2.33 -13.96 16.33
CA LEU A 426 -1.92 -13.22 17.54
C LEU A 426 -3.07 -13.01 18.52
N GLU A 427 -4.33 -12.99 18.04
CA GLU A 427 -5.50 -12.83 18.90
C GLU A 427 -5.63 -13.96 19.93
N ASN A 428 -5.39 -15.20 19.47
CA ASN A 428 -5.46 -16.39 20.31
C ASN A 428 -4.09 -16.80 20.85
N HIS A 429 -3.00 -16.38 20.19
CA HIS A 429 -1.62 -16.76 20.49
C HIS A 429 -0.68 -15.55 20.51
N PRO A 430 -0.78 -14.68 21.54
CA PRO A 430 -0.03 -13.44 21.59
C PRO A 430 1.48 -13.73 21.66
N CYS A 431 2.22 -13.23 20.68
CA CYS A 431 3.68 -13.23 20.71
C CYS A 431 4.16 -12.23 21.75
N SER A 432 4.96 -12.70 22.72
CA SER A 432 5.53 -11.85 23.76
C SER A 432 6.98 -12.21 24.04
N PHE A 433 7.76 -11.20 24.43
CA PHE A 433 9.13 -11.37 24.89
C PHE A 433 9.37 -10.44 26.09
N GLU A 434 10.25 -10.87 26.97
CA GLU A 434 10.65 -10.07 28.13
C GLU A 434 12.14 -9.76 28.01
N THR A 435 12.50 -8.49 28.17
CA THR A 435 13.90 -8.06 28.15
C THR A 435 14.45 -8.01 29.56
N ASP A 436 15.73 -8.26 29.75
CA ASP A 436 16.50 -7.91 30.95
C ASP A 436 17.82 -7.29 30.53
N LEU A 437 17.83 -5.96 30.58
CA LEU A 437 18.91 -5.10 30.13
C LEU A 437 19.72 -4.64 31.34
N ILE A 438 21.00 -5.01 31.39
CA ILE A 438 21.91 -4.57 32.45
C ILE A 438 22.63 -3.30 32.00
N LEU A 439 22.27 -2.17 32.59
CA LEU A 439 22.89 -0.86 32.35
C LEU A 439 23.72 -0.42 33.56
N ASP A 440 24.61 0.55 33.36
CA ASP A 440 25.31 1.20 34.46
C ASP A 440 24.35 2.07 35.27
N ASP A 441 24.43 1.99 36.61
CA ASP A 441 23.63 2.85 37.48
C ASP A 441 24.16 4.30 37.38
N PRO A 442 23.37 5.25 36.82
CA PRO A 442 23.81 6.64 36.71
C PRO A 442 23.91 7.33 38.08
N THR A 443 23.24 6.79 39.11
CA THR A 443 23.22 7.32 40.48
C THR A 443 24.33 6.77 41.36
N HIS A 444 24.83 5.56 41.07
CA HIS A 444 25.92 4.91 41.81
C HIS A 444 27.00 4.37 40.86
N PRO A 445 28.01 5.20 40.53
CA PRO A 445 29.09 4.82 39.62
C PRO A 445 29.79 3.52 40.03
N GLY A 446 29.89 2.57 39.10
CA GLY A 446 30.51 1.26 39.32
C GLY A 446 29.53 0.16 39.73
N THR A 447 28.24 0.46 39.85
CA THR A 447 27.16 -0.52 40.04
C THR A 447 26.27 -0.60 38.80
N SER A 448 25.51 -1.68 38.66
CA SER A 448 24.61 -1.91 37.52
C SER A 448 23.16 -2.03 37.97
N MET A 449 22.24 -1.62 37.09
CA MET A 449 20.80 -1.78 37.25
C MET A 449 20.26 -2.68 36.14
N SER A 450 19.28 -3.52 36.48
CA SER A 450 18.52 -4.32 35.54
C SER A 450 17.22 -3.60 35.18
N TYR A 451 16.93 -3.54 33.89
CA TYR A 451 15.69 -3.00 33.34
C TYR A 451 14.99 -4.11 32.56
N GLY A 452 13.84 -4.54 33.07
CA GLY A 452 13.02 -5.54 32.41
C GLY A 452 11.61 -5.07 32.11
N ASN A 453 11.20 -5.30 30.87
CA ASN A 453 9.89 -4.96 30.34
C ASN A 453 9.35 -6.18 29.57
N LEU A 454 8.06 -6.46 29.76
CA LEU A 454 7.32 -7.44 28.99
C LEU A 454 6.66 -6.75 27.79
N TYR A 455 7.01 -7.17 26.59
CA TYR A 455 6.42 -6.71 25.34
C TYR A 455 5.46 -7.77 24.82
N THR A 456 4.25 -7.37 24.44
CA THR A 456 3.25 -8.27 23.86
C THR A 456 2.71 -7.62 22.60
N LEU A 457 2.80 -8.33 21.48
CA LEU A 457 2.39 -7.81 20.19
C LEU A 457 0.87 -7.83 20.03
N LYS A 458 0.32 -6.75 19.48
CA LYS A 458 -1.06 -6.59 19.01
C LYS A 458 -1.17 -6.68 17.50
N THR A 459 -0.14 -6.24 16.79
CA THR A 459 -0.01 -6.30 15.33
C THR A 459 1.36 -6.89 14.99
N ASN A 460 1.56 -7.34 13.75
CA ASN A 460 2.87 -7.84 13.34
C ASN A 460 3.19 -7.40 11.90
N PRO A 461 4.12 -6.44 11.71
CA PRO A 461 5.00 -5.85 12.73
C PRO A 461 4.29 -4.93 13.74
N GLU A 462 4.90 -4.71 14.91
CA GLU A 462 4.50 -3.65 15.85
C GLU A 462 5.66 -2.70 16.14
N ILE A 463 5.34 -1.41 16.26
CA ILE A 463 6.30 -0.35 16.55
C ILE A 463 6.13 0.13 17.99
N PHE A 464 7.17 -0.03 18.79
CA PHE A 464 7.29 0.51 20.13
C PHE A 464 8.09 1.81 20.09
N THR A 465 7.53 2.89 20.64
CA THR A 465 8.18 4.21 20.69
C THR A 465 8.75 4.53 22.07
N ASP A 466 9.05 3.51 22.85
CA ASP A 466 9.72 3.66 24.14
C ASP A 466 11.24 3.72 23.96
N ASP A 467 11.98 3.65 25.07
CA ASP A 467 13.43 3.78 25.09
C ASP A 467 14.17 2.44 24.90
N LEU A 468 13.50 1.40 24.37
CA LEU A 468 14.10 0.09 24.20
C LEU A 468 15.34 0.13 23.30
N ALA A 469 15.29 0.78 22.13
CA ALA A 469 16.43 0.86 21.21
C ALA A 469 17.63 1.58 21.85
N ALA A 470 17.37 2.69 22.56
CA ALA A 470 18.41 3.43 23.26
C ALA A 470 19.04 2.59 24.40
N LYS A 471 18.21 1.95 25.23
CA LYS A 471 18.69 1.07 26.32
C LYS A 471 19.44 -0.15 25.79
N TYR A 472 19.00 -0.74 24.68
CA TYR A 472 19.67 -1.86 24.05
C TYR A 472 21.09 -1.48 23.59
N LEU A 473 21.27 -0.28 23.03
CA LEU A 473 22.56 0.24 22.62
C LEU A 473 23.52 0.50 23.80
N GLU A 474 22.99 0.94 24.93
CA GLU A 474 23.78 1.27 26.13
C GLU A 474 24.02 0.08 27.07
N ALA A 475 23.25 -1.00 26.92
CA ALA A 475 23.32 -2.15 27.83
C ALA A 475 24.66 -2.89 27.72
N ARG A 476 25.21 -3.29 28.89
CA ARG A 476 26.38 -4.17 28.97
C ARG A 476 26.04 -5.60 28.58
N SER A 477 24.81 -6.01 28.85
CA SER A 477 24.25 -7.29 28.43
C SER A 477 22.74 -7.15 28.29
N CYS A 478 22.20 -7.77 27.26
CA CYS A 478 20.78 -7.98 27.08
C CYS A 478 20.50 -9.47 27.20
N ARG A 479 19.51 -9.84 28.02
CA ARG A 479 18.91 -11.17 28.00
C ARG A 479 17.48 -11.06 27.52
N ILE A 480 17.10 -11.96 26.63
CA ILE A 480 15.72 -12.11 26.20
C ILE A 480 15.15 -13.37 26.83
N TYR A 481 13.96 -13.24 27.39
CA TYR A 481 13.19 -14.36 27.91
C TYR A 481 11.93 -14.56 27.06
N ARG A 482 11.36 -15.77 27.17
CA ARG A 482 10.17 -16.26 26.44
C ARG A 482 10.34 -16.55 24.96
N THR A 483 11.49 -16.23 24.39
CA THR A 483 11.86 -16.52 23.00
C THR A 483 13.40 -16.44 22.86
N ARG A 484 13.95 -17.03 21.80
CA ARG A 484 15.34 -16.81 21.37
C ARG A 484 15.68 -15.35 21.14
N ASP A 485 16.98 -15.08 21.23
CA ASP A 485 17.57 -13.80 20.84
C ASP A 485 17.17 -13.44 19.39
N PRO A 486 16.72 -12.20 19.16
CA PRO A 486 16.32 -11.75 17.85
C PRO A 486 17.54 -11.40 16.99
N GLU A 487 17.35 -11.42 15.68
CA GLU A 487 18.21 -10.68 14.76
C GLU A 487 17.90 -9.19 14.92
N THR A 488 18.90 -8.39 15.28
CA THR A 488 18.71 -6.95 15.50
C THR A 488 19.40 -6.12 14.43
N VAL A 489 18.71 -5.12 13.88
CA VAL A 489 19.27 -4.15 12.94
C VAL A 489 19.12 -2.75 13.53
N LEU A 490 20.23 -2.04 13.71
CA LEU A 490 20.24 -0.66 14.21
C LEU A 490 20.41 0.33 13.05
N TYR A 491 19.67 1.44 13.12
CA TYR A 491 19.66 2.48 12.11
C TYR A 491 20.28 3.79 12.61
N ASP A 492 20.75 4.64 11.70
CA ASP A 492 21.46 5.89 12.02
C ASP A 492 20.60 6.89 12.82
N ASN A 493 19.28 6.84 12.68
CA ASN A 493 18.33 7.65 13.46
C ASN A 493 18.10 7.11 14.90
N GLY A 494 18.86 6.10 15.31
CA GLY A 494 18.75 5.43 16.62
C GLY A 494 17.58 4.46 16.74
N SER A 495 16.81 4.23 15.67
CA SER A 495 15.77 3.20 15.66
C SER A 495 16.35 1.81 15.44
N MET A 496 15.55 0.78 15.71
CA MET A 496 15.98 -0.62 15.69
C MET A 496 14.88 -1.55 15.18
N ASP A 497 15.23 -2.52 14.35
CA ASP A 497 14.42 -3.71 14.11
C ASP A 497 14.88 -4.85 15.02
N MET A 498 13.93 -5.56 15.64
CA MET A 498 14.14 -6.84 16.33
C MET A 498 13.30 -7.92 15.65
N ILE A 499 13.96 -8.90 15.03
CA ILE A 499 13.34 -9.97 14.26
C ILE A 499 13.46 -11.28 15.04
N PHE A 500 12.34 -11.74 15.58
CA PHE A 500 12.23 -13.02 16.27
C PHE A 500 11.84 -14.11 15.28
N ARG A 501 12.69 -15.14 15.15
CA ARG A 501 12.37 -16.34 14.37
C ARG A 501 11.77 -17.39 15.29
N THR A 502 10.49 -17.70 15.10
CA THR A 502 9.78 -18.69 15.89
C THR A 502 9.01 -19.65 14.99
N THR A 503 8.49 -20.74 15.54
CA THR A 503 7.55 -21.63 14.85
C THR A 503 6.25 -21.66 15.63
N ILE A 504 5.14 -21.35 14.96
CA ILE A 504 3.81 -21.52 15.57
C ILE A 504 3.49 -23.01 15.54
N ARG A 505 3.31 -23.61 16.72
CA ARG A 505 2.92 -25.03 16.84
C ARG A 505 1.84 -25.17 17.90
N VAL A 506 0.70 -25.72 17.51
CA VAL A 506 -0.29 -26.19 18.49
C VAL A 506 0.22 -27.45 19.19
N SER A 507 -0.09 -27.57 20.49
CA SER A 507 0.34 -28.70 21.31
C SER A 507 -0.36 -30.01 20.92
N GLY A 508 -1.61 -29.93 20.45
CA GLY A 508 -2.48 -31.08 20.23
C GLY A 508 -3.19 -31.59 21.49
N ASN A 509 -2.92 -31.00 22.66
CA ASN A 509 -3.59 -31.34 23.91
C ASN A 509 -4.90 -30.56 24.02
N ILE A 510 -6.01 -31.23 23.72
CA ILE A 510 -7.33 -30.61 23.63
C ILE A 510 -8.21 -30.93 24.85
N ASN A 511 -7.82 -31.93 25.64
CA ASN A 511 -8.56 -32.43 26.80
C ASN A 511 -7.98 -31.95 28.15
N GLY A 512 -6.93 -31.12 28.14
CA GLY A 512 -6.35 -30.50 29.32
C GLY A 512 -5.50 -31.44 30.18
N ASP A 513 -5.20 -32.65 29.73
CA ASP A 513 -4.46 -33.66 30.51
C ASP A 513 -2.92 -33.51 30.48
N TYR A 514 -2.44 -32.47 29.77
CA TYR A 514 -1.03 -32.13 29.55
C TYR A 514 -0.31 -33.05 28.56
N ASP A 515 -1.00 -33.99 27.92
CA ASP A 515 -0.38 -35.04 27.13
C ASP A 515 -1.05 -35.23 25.78
N PHE A 516 -0.43 -34.73 24.70
CA PHE A 516 -0.93 -35.04 23.36
C PHE A 516 -0.78 -36.55 23.05
N ASN A 517 -1.90 -37.27 22.98
CA ASN A 517 -1.95 -38.71 22.73
C ASN A 517 -3.20 -39.12 21.91
N ILE A 518 -3.47 -40.42 21.82
CA ILE A 518 -4.61 -40.95 21.05
C ILE A 518 -5.96 -40.46 21.59
N ALA A 519 -6.05 -40.16 22.89
CA ALA A 519 -7.24 -39.64 23.55
C ALA A 519 -7.66 -38.28 22.98
N ASP A 520 -6.70 -37.39 22.64
CA ASP A 520 -7.00 -36.12 21.99
C ASP A 520 -7.59 -36.34 20.60
N ALA A 521 -6.96 -37.18 19.78
CA ALA A 521 -7.47 -37.48 18.44
C ALA A 521 -8.88 -38.12 18.50
N VAL A 522 -9.15 -38.97 19.50
CA VAL A 522 -10.48 -39.54 19.72
C VAL A 522 -11.47 -38.47 20.18
N THR A 523 -11.04 -37.54 21.02
CA THR A 523 -11.86 -36.41 21.53
C THR A 523 -12.25 -35.48 20.39
N LEU A 524 -11.30 -35.07 19.54
CA LEU A 524 -11.58 -34.26 18.36
C LEU A 524 -12.51 -34.99 17.38
N LYS A 525 -12.25 -36.28 17.10
CA LYS A 525 -13.14 -37.09 16.26
C LYS A 525 -14.56 -37.17 16.82
N ASN A 526 -14.71 -37.35 18.13
CA ASN A 526 -16.03 -37.42 18.76
C ASN A 526 -16.75 -36.08 18.70
N TRP A 527 -16.02 -34.97 18.86
CA TRP A 527 -16.53 -33.61 18.73
C TRP A 527 -16.99 -33.32 17.29
N LEU A 528 -16.18 -33.64 16.29
CA LEU A 528 -16.53 -33.51 14.87
C LEU A 528 -17.77 -34.33 14.46
N LEU A 529 -18.01 -35.46 15.14
CA LEU A 529 -19.20 -36.29 14.95
C LEU A 529 -20.44 -35.79 15.71
N GLY A 530 -20.33 -34.67 16.43
CA GLY A 530 -21.43 -34.07 17.20
C GLY A 530 -21.89 -34.94 18.37
N LYS A 531 -20.97 -35.72 18.98
CA LYS A 531 -21.34 -36.50 20.16
C LYS A 531 -21.62 -35.56 21.35
N PRO A 532 -22.70 -35.78 22.11
CA PRO A 532 -23.17 -34.82 23.12
C PRO A 532 -22.21 -34.65 24.31
N ASP A 533 -21.34 -35.62 24.58
CA ASP A 533 -20.39 -35.59 25.71
C ASP A 533 -18.96 -35.20 25.27
N ALA A 534 -18.77 -34.78 24.02
CA ALA A 534 -17.46 -34.38 23.52
C ALA A 534 -17.31 -32.86 23.61
N GLU A 535 -16.46 -32.40 24.54
CA GLU A 535 -16.08 -31.01 24.70
C GLU A 535 -14.59 -30.85 24.39
N LEU A 536 -14.22 -29.71 23.80
CA LEU A 536 -12.83 -29.32 23.58
C LEU A 536 -12.47 -28.29 24.64
N GLU A 537 -11.65 -28.67 25.62
CA GLU A 537 -11.23 -27.76 26.70
C GLU A 537 -10.32 -26.66 26.15
N ASN A 538 -9.36 -27.04 25.30
CA ASN A 538 -8.45 -26.12 24.60
C ASN A 538 -8.59 -26.34 23.10
N TRP A 539 -9.69 -25.86 22.51
CA TRP A 539 -10.00 -26.10 21.10
C TRP A 539 -8.93 -25.54 20.16
N GLU A 540 -8.27 -24.45 20.53
CA GLU A 540 -7.20 -23.81 19.74
C GLU A 540 -6.00 -24.75 19.57
N GLN A 541 -5.80 -25.68 20.51
CA GLN A 541 -4.73 -26.67 20.42
C GLN A 541 -5.04 -27.78 19.39
N ALA A 542 -6.26 -27.81 18.87
CA ALA A 542 -6.68 -28.69 17.79
C ALA A 542 -6.45 -28.07 16.41
N ASP A 543 -6.21 -26.76 16.28
CA ASP A 543 -6.06 -26.05 14.99
C ASP A 543 -4.66 -26.25 14.40
N PHE A 544 -4.43 -27.41 13.78
CA PHE A 544 -3.16 -27.73 13.12
C PHE A 544 -3.01 -27.04 11.76
N THR A 545 -4.10 -26.55 11.16
CA THR A 545 -4.09 -25.77 9.92
C THR A 545 -3.79 -24.29 10.13
N LEU A 546 -3.91 -23.79 11.35
CA LEU A 546 -3.75 -22.37 11.74
C LEU A 546 -4.69 -21.44 10.95
N ASP A 547 -5.89 -21.93 10.63
CA ASP A 547 -6.93 -21.21 9.89
C ASP A 547 -8.14 -20.84 10.76
N ASN A 548 -8.00 -20.97 12.08
CA ASN A 548 -8.98 -20.62 13.09
C ASN A 548 -10.31 -21.39 12.93
N GLN A 549 -10.24 -22.57 12.32
CA GLN A 549 -11.36 -23.47 12.08
C GLN A 549 -10.93 -24.87 12.50
N ILE A 550 -11.83 -25.58 13.19
CA ILE A 550 -11.59 -26.97 13.58
C ILE A 550 -12.40 -27.89 12.68
N ASP A 551 -11.71 -28.64 11.83
CA ASP A 551 -12.36 -29.58 10.93
C ASP A 551 -11.61 -30.93 10.78
N THR A 552 -11.89 -31.65 9.70
CA THR A 552 -11.29 -32.97 9.46
C THR A 552 -9.81 -32.89 9.05
N PHE A 553 -9.36 -31.78 8.48
CA PHE A 553 -7.96 -31.57 8.12
C PHE A 553 -7.08 -31.52 9.36
N ASP A 554 -7.52 -30.84 10.42
CA ASP A 554 -6.86 -30.84 11.73
C ASP A 554 -6.71 -32.24 12.30
N LEU A 555 -7.81 -33.01 12.29
CA LEU A 555 -7.79 -34.39 12.76
C LEU A 555 -6.79 -35.25 11.96
N CYS A 556 -6.69 -35.03 10.65
CA CYS A 556 -5.72 -35.74 9.80
C CYS A 556 -4.27 -35.37 10.17
N LEU A 557 -4.00 -34.09 10.45
CA LEU A 557 -2.68 -33.61 10.87
C LEU A 557 -2.31 -34.10 12.26
N MET A 558 -3.25 -34.10 13.22
CA MET A 558 -3.09 -34.70 14.55
C MET A 558 -2.73 -36.18 14.44
N MET A 559 -3.50 -36.95 13.67
CA MET A 559 -3.24 -38.38 13.46
C MET A 559 -1.88 -38.61 12.80
N LYS A 560 -1.52 -37.80 11.81
CA LYS A 560 -0.20 -37.87 11.15
C LYS A 560 0.93 -37.60 12.14
N LYS A 561 0.78 -36.62 13.04
CA LYS A 561 1.77 -36.31 14.09
C LYS A 561 1.92 -37.47 15.08
N LEU A 562 0.82 -38.11 15.50
CA LEU A 562 0.87 -39.30 16.37
C LEU A 562 1.58 -40.47 15.70
N VAL A 563 1.26 -40.78 14.44
CA VAL A 563 1.94 -41.84 13.68
C VAL A 563 3.42 -41.53 13.49
N TYR A 564 3.77 -40.28 13.20
CA TYR A 564 5.16 -39.87 13.07
C TYR A 564 5.95 -40.08 14.38
N ARG A 565 5.35 -39.74 15.54
CA ARG A 565 5.97 -39.98 16.86
C ARG A 565 6.18 -41.47 17.13
N GLU A 566 5.25 -42.31 16.71
CA GLU A 566 5.34 -43.76 16.83
C GLU A 566 6.46 -44.34 15.95
N GLU A 567 6.50 -43.95 14.68
CA GLU A 567 7.50 -44.43 13.70
C GLU A 567 8.92 -43.93 14.01
N ASN A 568 9.04 -42.79 14.69
CA ASN A 568 10.32 -42.15 15.02
C ASN A 568 10.58 -42.14 16.54
N ALA A 569 10.07 -43.12 17.28
CA ALA A 569 10.35 -43.22 18.70
C ALA A 569 11.83 -43.64 18.95
N PRO A 570 12.57 -42.97 19.85
CA PRO A 570 13.87 -43.45 20.30
C PRO A 570 13.78 -44.83 20.99
N VAL A 571 14.92 -45.53 21.03
CA VAL A 571 15.09 -46.79 21.78
C VAL A 571 15.67 -46.56 23.17
N ALA A 572 16.27 -45.40 23.42
CA ALA A 572 16.73 -44.98 24.73
C ALA A 572 16.71 -43.45 24.89
N VAL A 573 16.46 -43.01 26.12
CA VAL A 573 16.41 -41.60 26.52
C VAL A 573 17.29 -41.40 27.74
N SER A 574 18.14 -40.38 27.69
CA SER A 574 18.99 -39.96 28.79
C SER A 574 18.74 -38.48 29.07
N ILE A 575 18.47 -38.13 30.32
CA ILE A 575 18.22 -36.74 30.75
C ILE A 575 19.15 -36.42 31.90
N THR A 576 19.97 -35.39 31.72
CA THR A 576 20.86 -34.87 32.75
C THR A 576 20.27 -33.57 33.30
N ALA A 577 20.15 -33.47 34.62
CA ALA A 577 19.79 -32.25 35.34
C ALA A 577 21.01 -31.77 36.14
N GLU A 578 21.51 -30.56 35.84
CA GLU A 578 22.69 -29.97 36.50
C GLU A 578 22.37 -28.60 37.08
N GLY A 579 22.50 -28.40 38.40
CA GLY A 579 22.33 -27.05 38.99
C GLY A 579 21.84 -26.99 40.44
N GLY A 580 21.18 -25.88 40.79
CA GLY A 580 20.65 -25.60 42.13
C GLY A 580 21.68 -25.07 43.15
N TYR A 581 21.21 -24.60 44.32
CA TYR A 581 22.03 -23.99 45.40
C TYR A 581 23.11 -24.94 45.96
N ASP A 582 22.92 -26.26 45.80
CA ASP A 582 23.81 -27.32 46.30
C ASP A 582 24.59 -28.05 45.17
N GLY A 583 24.53 -27.60 43.92
CA GLY A 583 25.29 -28.20 42.81
C GLY A 583 24.94 -29.67 42.54
N VAL A 584 23.66 -29.97 42.41
CA VAL A 584 23.13 -31.33 42.22
C VAL A 584 23.26 -31.73 40.75
N HIS A 585 23.76 -32.94 40.50
CA HIS A 585 23.79 -33.58 39.17
C HIS A 585 22.98 -34.87 39.23
N ILE A 586 21.93 -34.97 38.42
CA ILE A 586 21.08 -36.16 38.33
C ILE A 586 21.03 -36.66 36.89
N GLU A 587 21.27 -37.94 36.69
CA GLU A 587 21.16 -38.59 35.39
C GLU A 587 20.02 -39.62 35.39
N TYR A 588 19.01 -39.36 34.58
CA TYR A 588 17.88 -40.27 34.32
C TYR A 588 18.12 -41.02 33.02
N ASN A 589 18.08 -42.35 33.04
CA ASN A 589 18.23 -43.17 31.84
C ASN A 589 17.06 -44.15 31.71
N ILE A 590 16.42 -44.17 30.55
CA ILE A 590 15.33 -45.09 30.19
C ILE A 590 15.77 -45.87 28.96
N PHE A 591 15.75 -47.20 29.04
CA PHE A 591 16.24 -48.06 27.96
C PHE A 591 15.62 -49.46 27.99
N LYS A 592 15.70 -50.15 26.85
CA LYS A 592 15.32 -51.57 26.71
C LYS A 592 16.58 -52.44 26.69
N GLU A 593 16.61 -53.50 27.51
CA GLU A 593 17.68 -54.50 27.53
C GLU A 593 17.11 -55.91 27.66
N ASN A 594 17.50 -56.84 26.76
CA ASN A 594 17.08 -58.26 26.79
C ASN A 594 15.55 -58.44 26.98
N ASP A 595 14.75 -57.69 26.22
CA ASP A 595 13.28 -57.67 26.26
C ASP A 595 12.64 -57.16 27.56
N ASN A 596 13.41 -56.56 28.46
CA ASN A 596 12.90 -55.86 29.64
C ASN A 596 13.16 -54.35 29.54
N TYR A 597 12.30 -53.56 30.18
CA TYR A 597 12.34 -52.10 30.17
C TYR A 597 12.82 -51.58 31.52
N TYR A 598 13.74 -50.61 31.50
CA TYR A 598 14.38 -50.12 32.72
C TYR A 598 14.35 -48.59 32.80
N PHE A 599 14.24 -48.09 34.03
CA PHE A 599 14.49 -46.71 34.40
C PHE A 599 15.56 -46.68 35.49
N THR A 600 16.61 -45.89 35.30
CA THR A 600 17.63 -45.65 36.31
C THR A 600 17.79 -44.17 36.60
N ALA A 601 17.87 -43.81 37.87
CA ALA A 601 18.19 -42.46 38.33
C ALA A 601 19.50 -42.51 39.12
N GLU A 602 20.47 -41.70 38.73
CA GLU A 602 21.78 -41.61 39.39
C GLU A 602 22.01 -40.18 39.88
N GLU A 603 22.04 -40.00 41.19
CA GLU A 603 22.23 -38.70 41.84
C GLU A 603 23.66 -38.59 42.38
N ILE A 604 24.40 -37.61 41.86
CA ILE A 604 25.81 -37.35 42.19
C ILE A 604 25.89 -36.09 43.04
N ARG A 605 26.26 -36.25 44.32
CA ARG A 605 26.55 -35.13 45.24
C ARG A 605 27.91 -35.31 45.86
N TYR A 606 28.83 -34.34 45.73
CA TYR A 606 30.16 -34.12 46.37
C TYR A 606 31.03 -35.33 46.83
N SER A 607 30.47 -36.39 47.43
CA SER A 607 31.11 -37.65 47.84
C SER A 607 30.19 -38.89 47.95
N ASP A 608 28.88 -38.80 47.68
CA ASP A 608 27.94 -39.93 47.66
C ASP A 608 27.27 -40.05 46.28
N ASN A 609 27.15 -41.28 45.79
CA ASN A 609 26.47 -41.60 44.54
C ASN A 609 25.32 -42.57 44.83
N GLU A 610 24.08 -42.12 44.68
CA GLU A 610 22.90 -42.95 44.88
C GLU A 610 22.33 -43.33 43.51
N LYS A 611 22.38 -44.63 43.19
CA LYS A 611 21.81 -45.17 41.95
C LYS A 611 20.58 -46.01 42.26
N ARG A 612 19.43 -45.59 41.72
CA ARG A 612 18.15 -46.30 41.79
C ARG A 612 17.83 -46.91 40.43
N SER A 613 17.25 -48.11 40.42
CA SER A 613 16.86 -48.84 39.20
C SER A 613 15.53 -49.52 39.39
N TYR A 614 14.64 -49.35 38.41
CA TYR A 614 13.27 -49.83 38.42
C TYR A 614 12.94 -50.54 37.10
N ALA A 615 12.17 -51.61 37.17
CA ALA A 615 11.59 -52.25 35.99
C ALA A 615 10.33 -51.49 35.56
N LEU A 616 10.20 -51.25 34.25
CA LEU A 616 9.03 -50.60 33.65
C LEU A 616 8.14 -51.64 32.96
N THR A 617 6.85 -51.33 32.89
CA THR A 617 5.93 -52.00 31.96
C THR A 617 6.14 -51.50 30.53
N GLU A 618 5.68 -52.28 29.54
CA GLU A 618 5.71 -51.88 28.13
C GLU A 618 4.97 -50.56 27.89
N GLU A 619 3.83 -50.36 28.55
CA GLU A 619 3.03 -49.13 28.47
C GLU A 619 3.80 -47.90 28.97
N GLN A 620 4.43 -48.00 30.15
CA GLN A 620 5.25 -46.90 30.71
C GLN A 620 6.45 -46.56 29.84
N TYR A 621 7.11 -47.58 29.26
CA TYR A 621 8.21 -47.36 28.34
C TYR A 621 7.73 -46.68 27.04
N HIS A 622 6.62 -47.16 26.48
CA HIS A 622 6.02 -46.62 25.26
C HIS A 622 5.60 -45.16 25.42
N GLU A 623 4.96 -44.81 26.53
CA GLU A 623 4.52 -43.45 26.85
C GLU A 623 5.69 -42.45 26.87
N ILE A 624 6.84 -42.87 27.40
CA ILE A 624 8.06 -42.06 27.42
C ILE A 624 8.65 -41.95 26.02
N MET A 625 8.88 -43.09 25.35
CA MET A 625 9.56 -43.11 24.05
C MET A 625 8.78 -42.35 22.98
N THR A 626 7.46 -42.31 23.06
CA THR A 626 6.63 -41.62 22.08
C THR A 626 6.38 -40.16 22.43
N ALA A 627 6.96 -39.57 23.49
CA ALA A 627 6.77 -38.16 23.85
C ALA A 627 7.17 -37.17 22.72
N ASP A 628 6.58 -35.97 22.71
CA ASP A 628 6.86 -34.94 21.69
C ASP A 628 8.15 -34.16 21.99
N TYR A 629 9.29 -34.87 21.99
CA TYR A 629 10.59 -34.27 22.29
C TYR A 629 10.97 -33.12 21.33
N GLU A 630 10.55 -33.19 20.07
CA GLU A 630 10.79 -32.12 19.10
C GLU A 630 9.92 -30.89 19.38
N GLY A 631 8.65 -31.06 19.77
CA GLY A 631 7.79 -29.96 20.21
C GLY A 631 8.30 -29.30 21.50
N MET A 632 8.76 -30.10 22.46
CA MET A 632 9.30 -29.60 23.73
C MET A 632 10.62 -28.85 23.58
N ALA A 633 11.40 -29.17 22.55
CA ALA A 633 12.62 -28.45 22.18
C ALA A 633 12.37 -27.33 21.16
N ALA A 634 11.19 -27.27 20.55
CA ALA A 634 10.82 -26.22 19.62
C ALA A 634 10.46 -24.95 20.39
N ASP A 635 11.10 -23.85 19.99
CA ASP A 635 10.88 -22.53 20.56
C ASP A 635 9.58 -21.95 19.98
N SER A 636 8.46 -22.46 20.48
CA SER A 636 7.12 -22.16 19.99
C SER A 636 6.36 -21.30 20.97
N VAL A 637 5.84 -20.17 20.48
CA VAL A 637 5.07 -19.17 21.25
C VAL A 637 3.84 -19.80 21.93
N LEU A 638 3.37 -20.94 21.40
CA LEU A 638 2.18 -21.66 21.82
C LEU A 638 2.39 -22.68 22.94
N HIS A 639 3.63 -23.12 23.20
CA HIS A 639 3.95 -24.14 24.21
C HIS A 639 4.48 -23.53 25.52
N TYR A 640 4.47 -22.20 25.64
CA TYR A 640 5.14 -21.48 26.72
C TYR A 640 4.27 -21.36 27.99
N ARG A 641 4.31 -22.38 28.86
CA ARG A 641 4.13 -22.16 30.31
C ARG A 641 5.52 -21.92 30.89
N GLY A 642 5.75 -20.71 31.37
CA GLY A 642 7.09 -20.17 31.67
C GLY A 642 7.99 -21.07 32.54
N PRO A 643 9.32 -20.86 32.47
CA PRO A 643 10.29 -21.64 33.21
C PRO A 643 9.96 -21.58 34.70
N VAL A 644 9.83 -22.73 35.33
CA VAL A 644 9.99 -22.81 36.77
C VAL A 644 11.49 -22.63 36.99
N MET A 645 11.89 -21.40 37.33
CA MET A 645 13.28 -21.06 37.65
C MET A 645 13.69 -21.80 38.94
N ASP A 646 14.14 -23.04 38.81
CA ASP A 646 14.74 -23.83 39.90
C ASP A 646 16.28 -23.75 39.91
N GLY A 647 16.87 -23.14 38.86
CA GLY A 647 18.31 -22.99 38.71
C GLY A 647 19.03 -24.24 38.19
N PHE A 648 18.33 -25.15 37.52
CA PHE A 648 18.88 -26.33 36.86
C PHE A 648 18.91 -26.18 35.33
N GLU A 649 19.98 -26.68 34.70
CA GLU A 649 20.09 -26.90 33.27
C GLU A 649 19.73 -28.36 32.94
N TYR A 650 18.86 -28.56 31.95
CA TYR A 650 18.45 -29.89 31.51
C TYR A 650 18.98 -30.23 30.11
N ARG A 651 19.58 -31.41 29.98
CA ARG A 651 20.09 -31.94 28.72
C ARG A 651 19.45 -33.27 28.41
N THR A 652 18.72 -33.34 27.30
CA THR A 652 18.07 -34.57 26.83
C THR A 652 18.85 -35.16 25.65
N THR A 653 19.18 -36.44 25.71
CA THR A 653 19.77 -37.21 24.62
C THR A 653 18.84 -38.35 24.24
N LEU A 654 18.38 -38.35 23.00
CA LEU A 654 17.59 -39.42 22.41
C LEU A 654 18.49 -40.28 21.53
N LYS A 655 18.38 -41.60 21.67
CA LYS A 655 19.11 -42.57 20.85
C LYS A 655 18.14 -43.42 20.05
N TYR A 656 18.38 -43.55 18.75
CA TYR A 656 17.53 -44.28 17.81
C TYR A 656 18.12 -45.64 17.45
N GLU A 657 17.30 -46.51 16.84
CA GLU A 657 17.68 -47.87 16.47
C GLU A 657 18.83 -47.93 15.46
N ASP A 658 18.93 -46.95 14.57
CA ASP A 658 20.01 -46.80 13.59
C ASP A 658 21.34 -46.32 14.21
N GLY A 659 21.35 -46.08 15.53
CA GLY A 659 22.50 -45.58 16.28
C GLY A 659 22.69 -44.07 16.23
N THR A 660 21.79 -43.31 15.57
CA THR A 660 21.81 -41.85 15.60
C THR A 660 21.43 -41.32 16.99
N GLU A 661 21.96 -40.15 17.33
CA GLU A 661 21.65 -39.45 18.57
C GLU A 661 21.16 -38.03 18.25
N LYS A 662 20.04 -37.62 18.84
CA LYS A 662 19.60 -36.22 18.87
C LYS A 662 19.75 -35.68 20.29
N LYS A 663 20.29 -34.46 20.40
CA LYS A 663 20.52 -33.79 21.69
C LYS A 663 19.74 -32.50 21.72
N TYR A 664 19.02 -32.29 22.82
CA TYR A 664 18.22 -31.10 23.08
C TYR A 664 18.70 -30.43 24.36
N TYR A 665 18.80 -29.11 24.31
CA TYR A 665 19.04 -28.24 25.46
C TYR A 665 17.73 -27.54 25.74
N THR A 666 17.12 -27.80 26.89
CA THR A 666 15.79 -27.27 27.22
C THR A 666 15.80 -26.71 28.63
N GLU A 667 15.18 -25.55 28.85
CA GLU A 667 14.86 -25.02 30.18
C GLU A 667 13.47 -25.50 30.68
N THR A 668 12.82 -26.40 29.95
CA THR A 668 11.40 -26.74 30.12
C THR A 668 11.16 -28.11 30.78
N SER A 669 10.10 -28.14 31.60
CA SER A 669 9.87 -29.05 32.73
C SER A 669 8.93 -30.23 32.44
N GLU A 670 8.43 -30.42 31.21
CA GLU A 670 7.30 -31.32 30.96
C GLU A 670 7.67 -32.81 31.01
N VAL A 671 8.72 -33.25 30.31
CA VAL A 671 9.25 -34.63 30.42
C VAL A 671 9.73 -34.92 31.84
N LEU A 672 10.35 -33.92 32.47
CA LEU A 672 10.89 -34.04 33.81
C LEU A 672 9.78 -34.22 34.85
N ASN A 673 8.68 -33.48 34.74
CA ASN A 673 7.50 -33.67 35.58
C ASN A 673 6.90 -35.06 35.40
N ARG A 674 6.85 -35.60 34.17
CA ARG A 674 6.41 -36.97 33.91
C ARG A 674 7.35 -38.01 34.52
N ILE A 675 8.67 -37.83 34.35
CA ILE A 675 9.67 -38.71 34.94
C ILE A 675 9.64 -38.64 36.47
N TYR A 676 9.51 -37.46 37.06
CA TYR A 676 9.35 -37.29 38.51
C TYR A 676 8.04 -37.89 39.02
N ALA A 677 6.92 -37.69 38.31
CA ALA A 677 5.64 -38.30 38.67
C ALA A 677 5.71 -39.83 38.58
N MET A 678 6.39 -40.36 37.55
CA MET A 678 6.63 -41.78 37.37
C MET A 678 7.54 -42.33 38.48
N GLU A 679 8.67 -41.69 38.77
CA GLU A 679 9.60 -42.06 39.85
C GLU A 679 8.89 -42.05 41.21
N THR A 680 8.09 -41.02 41.49
CA THR A 680 7.31 -40.92 42.74
C THR A 680 6.30 -42.06 42.88
N ARG A 681 5.62 -42.46 41.79
CA ARG A 681 4.69 -43.60 41.78
C ARG A 681 5.43 -44.94 41.94
N LEU A 682 6.58 -45.09 41.30
CA LEU A 682 7.42 -46.29 41.39
C LEU A 682 7.99 -46.47 42.81
N ILE A 683 8.42 -45.38 43.47
CA ILE A 683 8.87 -45.38 44.87
C ILE A 683 7.72 -45.74 45.83
N ALA A 684 6.49 -45.29 45.57
CA ALA A 684 5.33 -45.62 46.40
C ALA A 684 4.87 -47.09 46.29
N HIS A 685 5.33 -47.81 45.27
CA HIS A 685 4.97 -49.21 44.99
C HIS A 685 6.14 -50.21 45.12
N SER A 686 7.35 -49.72 45.43
CA SER A 686 8.52 -50.50 45.85
C SER A 686 8.59 -50.67 47.36
#